data_AF-A0A9D8PBF6-F1
#
_entry.id   AF-A0A9D8PBF6-F1
#
_cell.length_a   1.000
_cell.length_b   1.000
_cell.length_c   1.000
_cell.angle_alpha   90.00
_cell.angle_beta   90.00
_cell.angle_gamma   90.00
#
_symmetry.space_group_name_H-M   'P 1'
#
loop_
_entity.id
_entity.type
_entity.pdbx_description
1 polymer ?
#
loop_
_entity_poly.entity_id
_entity_poly.type
_entity_poly.pdbx_seq_one_letter_code
_entity_poly.pdbx_strand_id
1 'polypeptide(L)'
;MNLRLLAAGMLIALAAAQPTLAQPLSPNRLTVSPTGPYTTIEAALADAADGDAIEVRGGIYPTLVVEKSVTLEGVDWPVINGGGEGTVVTLNAPNIVFRGFEVRNSGIEPDRDHSGITLTAPGITAENNRLREVLFGIFVAKAHNAVVRGNDISSKSQFNIGRKGDAIRLWFSKGVTVENNHVHDARDLVMWYSEEVIVRDNVFENGRYGIHLMYCDGAQIERNRVLNNSVGLFVMYSKNVALRDNDIRGQRGPSGYALGFKDADFVEVTGNVIVDNRAGVFMDGTPFSPQGYGLFRDNIFAFNDVGAILLTAVRGNTFEGNTFWENVEQMAIQGGGQTGENVWRGNYWSDYTGFDADSDGYGDTPYRSERFFENLTDREPMLRAILYSPAAQTIEFAASSFPIVKPQPKFVDETPMMSPRAIPPSALAPQESPAPMALLGLGLLAAGVACGGLAFMNRKARESRKDSLPSPRSLRLNESMAVNTPLETAVRVENLVKRYGKAAALNGVSFEARAGESLALWGENGAGKTTLIKALLGLIDYEGRAEIEGNDTRRNGKAARRCIGYVPQEAIFYDMTAQATMEFYARLKKVDVGRISALLEKLGLAEHARKPVPALSGGLKQRLALAVALLADPPVLLLDEPTANLDAKARSDYLALLAALRKEKRTILFASHRIEEVETLADRVLVMESGRVIETLTPGEVRLRLAPHATLTLWVPESDRQRAVAVFERQGWCAHLNGRGTVVVYVEAEQKLQPLTRLAEEGIVVKDFEMERGRLWN
;
A
#
# COMPACT_ATOMS: atom_id res chain seq x y z
N MET A 1 -20.40 -23.51 80.76
CA MET A 1 -21.13 -23.11 79.54
C MET A 1 -20.96 -21.59 79.40
N ASN A 2 -19.77 -21.15 78.98
CA ASN A 2 -19.39 -20.76 77.62
C ASN A 2 -19.73 -19.27 77.37
N LEU A 3 -18.75 -18.36 77.52
CA LEU A 3 -17.84 -17.83 76.47
C LEU A 3 -18.63 -16.86 75.52
N ARG A 4 -18.35 -15.55 75.37
CA ARG A 4 -17.11 -14.75 75.48
C ARG A 4 -17.37 -13.27 75.80
N LEU A 5 -16.50 -12.73 76.65
CA LEU A 5 -16.21 -11.33 76.97
C LEU A 5 -14.90 -10.93 76.24
N LEU A 6 -14.58 -9.61 76.24
CA LEU A 6 -13.29 -8.95 75.92
C LEU A 6 -13.04 -8.60 74.43
N ALA A 7 -12.96 -7.31 74.04
CA ALA A 7 -11.86 -6.33 74.27
C ALA A 7 -10.63 -6.68 73.40
N ALA A 8 -9.85 -5.79 72.78
CA ALA A 8 -9.73 -4.34 72.70
C ALA A 8 -8.68 -4.01 71.60
N GLY A 9 -8.60 -2.73 71.18
CA GLY A 9 -7.43 -2.11 70.53
C GLY A 9 -7.35 -2.33 69.02
N MET A 10 -7.25 -1.32 68.15
CA MET A 10 -6.42 -0.13 68.26
C MET A 10 -7.00 0.98 67.36
N LEU A 11 -7.49 2.04 68.00
CA LEU A 11 -7.71 3.36 67.41
C LEU A 11 -6.41 4.13 67.65
N ILE A 12 -5.62 4.37 66.61
CA ILE A 12 -4.59 5.41 66.62
C ILE A 12 -4.90 6.36 65.46
N ALA A 13 -5.15 7.60 65.83
CA ALA A 13 -5.25 8.74 64.97
C ALA A 13 -3.91 9.03 64.29
N LEU A 14 -3.95 9.33 63.00
CA LEU A 14 -3.08 10.29 62.37
C LEU A 14 -3.87 11.03 61.30
N ALA A 15 -4.45 12.16 61.74
CA ALA A 15 -4.83 13.24 60.87
C ALA A 15 -3.57 13.76 60.16
N ALA A 16 -3.53 13.65 58.84
CA ALA A 16 -2.65 14.47 57.99
C ALA A 16 -3.20 14.49 56.56
N ALA A 17 -3.66 15.68 56.16
CA ALA A 17 -3.89 16.14 54.79
C ALA A 17 -4.77 15.26 53.88
N GLN A 18 -6.07 15.54 53.86
CA GLN A 18 -6.78 15.45 52.58
C GLN A 18 -6.04 16.37 51.60
N PRO A 19 -5.66 15.91 50.39
CA PRO A 19 -5.28 16.84 49.36
C PRO A 19 -6.53 17.68 49.13
N THR A 20 -6.45 18.96 49.46
CA THR A 20 -7.37 19.96 48.93
C THR A 20 -7.39 19.71 47.43
N LEU A 21 -8.52 19.23 46.91
CA LEU A 21 -8.85 19.33 45.50
C LEU A 21 -8.79 20.83 45.22
N ALA A 22 -7.64 21.29 44.77
CA ALA A 22 -7.47 22.62 44.24
C ALA A 22 -8.58 22.74 43.19
N GLN A 23 -9.47 23.71 43.38
CA GLN A 23 -10.34 24.15 42.30
C GLN A 23 -9.44 24.31 41.06
N PRO A 24 -9.81 23.77 39.88
CA PRO A 24 -9.03 24.04 38.69
C PRO A 24 -8.98 25.56 38.56
N LEU A 25 -7.79 26.13 38.78
CA LEU A 25 -7.53 27.53 38.47
C LEU A 25 -8.01 27.70 37.04
N SER A 26 -8.89 28.68 36.82
CA SER A 26 -9.33 28.98 35.46
C SER A 26 -8.07 29.16 34.61
N PRO A 27 -7.93 28.45 33.47
CA PRO A 27 -6.70 28.47 32.70
C PRO A 27 -6.35 29.92 32.39
N ASN A 28 -5.11 30.29 32.65
CA ASN A 28 -4.68 31.67 32.48
C ASN A 28 -4.72 31.97 30.98
N ARG A 29 -5.29 33.13 30.60
CA ARG A 29 -5.36 33.54 29.19
C ARG A 29 -4.29 34.56 28.89
N LEU A 30 -3.31 34.17 28.08
CA LEU A 30 -2.27 35.04 27.56
C LEU A 30 -2.72 35.61 26.20
N THR A 31 -2.30 36.84 25.87
CA THR A 31 -2.65 37.48 24.59
C THR A 31 -1.39 37.89 23.83
N VAL A 32 -1.24 37.34 22.64
CA VAL A 32 -0.19 37.68 21.68
C VAL A 32 -0.78 38.64 20.64
N SER A 33 -0.15 39.79 20.47
CA SER A 33 -0.48 40.71 19.37
C SER A 33 0.71 41.64 19.10
N PRO A 34 0.79 42.26 17.91
CA PRO A 34 1.90 43.16 17.57
C PRO A 34 2.13 44.30 18.56
N THR A 35 1.10 44.69 19.33
CA THR A 35 1.14 45.77 20.33
C THR A 35 0.75 45.30 21.74
N GLY A 36 0.71 43.98 21.96
CA GLY A 36 0.23 43.37 23.20
C GLY A 36 1.32 43.13 24.25
N PRO A 37 0.95 42.51 25.39
CA PRO A 37 1.92 42.12 26.42
C PRO A 37 2.93 41.09 25.92
N TYR A 38 2.53 40.25 24.96
CA TYR A 38 3.41 39.37 24.21
C TYR A 38 3.39 39.75 22.73
N THR A 39 4.55 40.00 22.15
CA THR A 39 4.70 40.31 20.72
C THR A 39 4.98 39.07 19.86
N THR A 40 5.38 37.95 20.48
CA THR A 40 5.64 36.67 19.81
C THR A 40 4.91 35.53 20.52
N ILE A 41 4.62 34.46 19.79
CA ILE A 41 3.94 33.28 20.34
C ILE A 41 4.88 32.53 21.29
N GLU A 42 6.17 32.49 20.98
CA GLU A 42 7.20 31.82 21.78
C GLU A 42 7.37 32.46 23.16
N ALA A 43 7.27 33.80 23.24
CA ALA A 43 7.34 34.50 24.52
C ALA A 43 6.14 34.17 25.41
N ALA A 44 4.93 34.12 24.84
CA ALA A 44 3.75 33.68 25.59
C ALA A 44 3.84 32.20 25.99
N LEU A 45 4.34 31.33 25.10
CA LEU A 45 4.56 29.92 25.41
C LEU A 45 5.59 29.72 26.52
N ALA A 46 6.63 30.54 26.60
CA ALA A 46 7.63 30.46 27.67
C ALA A 46 7.00 30.69 29.06
N ASP A 47 6.06 31.62 29.16
CA ASP A 47 5.39 32.01 30.40
C ASP A 47 4.15 31.16 30.73
N ALA A 48 3.52 30.55 29.72
CA ALA A 48 2.32 29.72 29.90
C ALA A 48 2.61 28.45 30.73
N ALA A 49 1.66 28.05 31.56
CA ALA A 49 1.62 26.74 32.22
C ALA A 49 0.82 25.72 31.39
N ASP A 50 0.98 24.43 31.70
CA ASP A 50 0.11 23.39 31.11
C ASP A 50 -1.36 23.66 31.50
N GLY A 51 -2.24 23.61 30.50
CA GLY A 51 -3.66 23.92 30.60
C GLY A 51 -4.03 25.35 30.19
N ASP A 52 -3.06 26.27 30.08
CA ASP A 52 -3.33 27.67 29.74
C ASP A 52 -3.81 27.84 28.29
N ALA A 53 -4.44 28.99 28.04
CA ALA A 53 -4.89 29.41 26.72
C ALA A 53 -4.10 30.62 26.22
N ILE A 54 -3.67 30.59 24.97
CA ILE A 54 -2.95 31.67 24.30
C ILE A 54 -3.80 32.16 23.13
N GLU A 55 -4.37 33.35 23.27
CA GLU A 55 -5.06 34.06 22.20
C GLU A 55 -4.02 34.79 21.34
N VAL A 56 -3.94 34.43 20.05
CA VAL A 56 -3.06 35.08 19.08
C VAL A 56 -3.91 35.91 18.14
N ARG A 57 -3.70 37.23 18.14
CA ARG A 57 -4.41 38.15 17.24
C ARG A 57 -3.64 38.33 15.94
N GLY A 58 -4.33 38.82 14.91
CA GLY A 58 -3.78 39.06 13.57
C GLY A 58 -2.33 39.58 13.55
N GLY A 59 -1.56 39.08 12.59
CA GLY A 59 -0.12 39.30 12.49
C GLY A 59 0.52 38.21 11.62
N ILE A 60 1.82 38.36 11.35
CA ILE A 60 2.62 37.32 10.70
C ILE A 60 3.68 36.86 11.71
N TYR A 61 3.68 35.56 11.99
CA TYR A 61 4.53 34.90 12.96
C TYR A 61 5.44 33.89 12.25
N PRO A 62 6.66 33.67 12.76
CA PRO A 62 7.58 32.67 12.22
C PRO A 62 7.10 31.25 12.54
N THR A 63 7.85 30.24 12.09
CA THR A 63 7.58 28.84 12.41
C THR A 63 7.52 28.58 13.91
N LEU A 64 6.67 27.63 14.30
CA LEU A 64 6.30 27.41 15.69
C LEU A 64 6.53 25.95 16.11
N VAL A 65 7.13 25.76 17.29
CA VAL A 65 7.20 24.46 17.97
C VAL A 65 6.55 24.61 19.35
N VAL A 66 5.50 23.83 19.59
CA VAL A 66 4.72 23.86 20.84
C VAL A 66 5.03 22.61 21.65
N GLU A 67 5.71 22.78 22.78
CA GLU A 67 6.14 21.70 23.67
C GLU A 67 5.41 21.71 25.04
N LYS A 68 4.36 22.52 25.17
CA LYS A 68 3.50 22.60 26.36
C LYS A 68 2.07 22.23 26.02
N SER A 69 1.34 21.69 27.00
CA SER A 69 -0.04 21.25 26.84
C SER A 69 -0.99 22.46 26.93
N VAL A 70 -1.15 23.21 25.85
CA VAL A 70 -1.89 24.50 25.84
C VAL A 70 -2.96 24.56 24.75
N THR A 71 -3.89 25.51 24.89
CA THR A 71 -4.80 25.91 23.80
C THR A 71 -4.25 27.13 23.08
N LEU A 72 -3.91 27.02 21.80
CA LEU A 72 -3.60 28.15 20.93
C LEU A 72 -4.83 28.51 20.09
N GLU A 73 -5.30 29.74 20.22
CA GLU A 73 -6.50 30.26 19.55
C GLU A 73 -6.16 31.50 18.74
N GLY A 74 -6.25 31.37 17.42
CA GLY A 74 -6.11 32.48 16.48
C GLY A 74 -7.40 33.28 16.34
N VAL A 75 -7.30 34.60 16.47
CA VAL A 75 -8.37 35.57 16.25
C VAL A 75 -8.00 36.44 15.04
N ASP A 76 -8.90 36.50 14.06
CA ASP A 76 -8.70 37.15 12.77
C ASP A 76 -7.56 36.53 11.92
N TRP A 77 -7.47 35.20 11.94
CA TRP A 77 -6.54 34.41 11.10
C TRP A 77 -5.08 34.90 11.16
N PRO A 78 -4.45 34.92 12.35
CA PRO A 78 -3.00 35.13 12.43
C PRO A 78 -2.26 34.13 11.54
N VAL A 79 -1.26 34.62 10.83
CA VAL A 79 -0.51 33.86 9.83
C VAL A 79 0.76 33.31 10.46
N ILE A 80 0.95 31.99 10.44
CA ILE A 80 2.24 31.35 10.71
C ILE A 80 2.89 31.01 9.37
N ASN A 81 4.05 31.61 9.10
CA ASN A 81 4.72 31.56 7.80
C ASN A 81 6.05 30.82 7.87
N GLY A 82 6.18 29.71 7.13
CA GLY A 82 7.39 28.90 7.07
C GLY A 82 8.52 29.47 6.22
N GLY A 83 8.28 30.55 5.48
CA GLY A 83 9.31 31.17 4.63
C GLY A 83 9.75 30.31 3.43
N GLY A 84 9.08 29.18 3.17
CA GLY A 84 9.44 28.23 2.12
C GLY A 84 10.42 27.15 2.56
N GLU A 85 10.69 27.02 3.86
CA GLU A 85 11.60 26.03 4.43
C GLU A 85 10.91 25.27 5.58
N GLY A 86 11.24 23.98 5.74
CA GLY A 86 10.83 23.23 6.93
C GLY A 86 9.32 22.97 7.08
N THR A 87 8.98 22.39 8.24
CA THR A 87 7.61 22.30 8.75
C THR A 87 7.23 23.61 9.43
N VAL A 88 5.98 24.08 9.24
CA VAL A 88 5.55 25.40 9.71
C VAL A 88 5.16 25.39 11.19
N VAL A 89 4.36 24.40 11.61
CA VAL A 89 3.91 24.23 13.00
C VAL A 89 4.16 22.80 13.46
N THR A 90 4.83 22.62 14.59
CA THR A 90 5.02 21.31 15.25
C THR A 90 4.39 21.32 16.62
N LEU A 91 3.43 20.41 16.86
CA LEU A 91 2.70 20.24 18.12
C LEU A 91 3.22 18.96 18.81
N ASN A 92 4.03 19.14 19.86
CA ASN A 92 4.86 18.09 20.44
C ASN A 92 4.58 17.81 21.93
N ALA A 93 3.42 18.24 22.43
CA ALA A 93 2.92 17.92 23.77
C ALA A 93 1.49 17.37 23.70
N PRO A 94 1.08 16.53 24.68
CA PRO A 94 -0.25 15.95 24.67
C PRO A 94 -1.34 17.02 24.85
N ASN A 95 -2.55 16.72 24.37
CA ASN A 95 -3.74 17.54 24.59
C ASN A 95 -3.63 19.02 24.14
N ILE A 96 -2.73 19.33 23.20
CA ILE A 96 -2.69 20.65 22.56
C ILE A 96 -3.98 20.85 21.76
N VAL A 97 -4.57 22.03 21.85
CA VAL A 97 -5.60 22.49 20.91
C VAL A 97 -5.03 23.62 20.08
N PHE A 98 -5.04 23.49 18.74
CA PHE A 98 -4.52 24.49 17.81
C PHE A 98 -5.59 24.87 16.79
N ARG A 99 -6.06 26.13 16.83
CA ARG A 99 -7.18 26.57 15.99
C ARG A 99 -7.16 28.01 15.55
N GLY A 100 -7.80 28.29 14.41
CA GLY A 100 -8.03 29.66 13.93
C GLY A 100 -6.82 30.31 13.26
N PHE A 101 -5.86 29.53 12.78
CA PHE A 101 -4.64 30.03 12.13
C PHE A 101 -4.67 29.86 10.62
N GLU A 102 -4.02 30.79 9.91
CA GLU A 102 -3.52 30.53 8.55
C GLU A 102 -2.08 30.03 8.64
N VAL A 103 -1.81 28.85 8.11
CA VAL A 103 -0.48 28.22 8.10
C VAL A 103 -0.02 28.12 6.66
N ARG A 104 1.13 28.73 6.33
CA ARG A 104 1.55 28.82 4.93
C ARG A 104 3.04 28.71 4.67
N ASN A 105 3.38 28.40 3.42
CA ASN A 105 4.74 28.38 2.88
C ASN A 105 5.67 27.39 3.59
N SER A 106 5.30 26.12 3.66
CA SER A 106 6.24 25.07 4.10
C SER A 106 7.35 24.81 3.06
N GLY A 107 8.32 23.97 3.41
CA GLY A 107 9.38 23.49 2.53
C GLY A 107 8.89 22.77 1.26
N ILE A 108 9.80 22.54 0.30
CA ILE A 108 9.51 21.90 -1.00
C ILE A 108 10.12 20.49 -1.15
N GLU A 109 10.88 20.02 -0.16
CA GLU A 109 11.61 18.75 -0.19
C GLU A 109 10.68 17.57 0.15
N PRO A 110 10.34 16.70 -0.82
CA PRO A 110 9.39 15.61 -0.60
C PRO A 110 9.93 14.49 0.29
N ASP A 111 11.25 14.37 0.47
CA ASP A 111 11.91 13.37 1.33
C ASP A 111 11.93 13.78 2.81
N ARG A 112 11.51 15.01 3.12
CA ARG A 112 11.54 15.57 4.48
C ARG A 112 10.16 15.77 5.11
N ASP A 113 9.09 15.39 4.41
CA ASP A 113 7.71 15.48 4.90
C ASP A 113 7.33 16.88 5.44
N HIS A 114 7.87 17.95 4.84
CA HIS A 114 7.67 19.33 5.30
C HIS A 114 6.19 19.73 5.28
N SER A 115 5.60 19.77 6.47
CA SER A 115 4.17 19.90 6.66
C SER A 115 3.77 21.32 7.08
N GLY A 116 2.50 21.67 6.84
CA GLY A 116 1.90 22.83 7.48
C GLY A 116 1.84 22.62 8.99
N ILE A 117 1.19 21.55 9.43
CA ILE A 117 1.05 21.21 10.85
C ILE A 117 1.46 19.76 11.08
N THR A 118 2.35 19.51 12.03
CA THR A 118 2.74 18.16 12.46
C THR A 118 2.32 17.91 13.90
N LEU A 119 1.65 16.79 14.15
CA LEU A 119 1.18 16.34 15.46
C LEU A 119 2.03 15.12 15.88
N THR A 120 2.74 15.19 17.01
CA THR A 120 3.66 14.13 17.45
C THR A 120 3.37 13.56 18.85
N ALA A 121 2.27 14.00 19.48
CA ALA A 121 1.86 13.55 20.82
C ALA A 121 0.34 13.25 20.86
N PRO A 122 -0.14 12.46 21.82
CA PRO A 122 -1.54 12.01 21.85
C PRO A 122 -2.53 13.11 22.26
N GLY A 123 -3.78 12.99 21.83
CA GLY A 123 -4.88 13.87 22.22
C GLY A 123 -4.82 15.28 21.61
N ILE A 124 -3.95 15.52 20.63
CA ILE A 124 -3.84 16.81 19.97
C ILE A 124 -5.06 17.05 19.07
N THR A 125 -5.62 18.26 19.14
CA THR A 125 -6.68 18.74 18.25
C THR A 125 -6.15 19.85 17.37
N ALA A 126 -6.14 19.63 16.05
CA ALA A 126 -5.88 20.65 15.04
C ALA A 126 -7.21 20.98 14.33
N GLU A 127 -7.81 22.13 14.65
CA GLU A 127 -9.16 22.46 14.17
C GLU A 127 -9.30 23.84 13.56
N ASN A 128 -10.17 23.99 12.56
CA ASN A 128 -10.56 25.29 12.00
C ASN A 128 -9.35 26.14 11.53
N ASN A 129 -8.38 25.51 10.87
CA ASN A 129 -7.20 26.18 10.30
C ASN A 129 -7.28 26.27 8.77
N ARG A 130 -6.55 27.22 8.20
CA ARG A 130 -6.36 27.36 6.75
C ARG A 130 -4.92 27.04 6.40
N LEU A 131 -4.70 26.00 5.62
CA LEU A 131 -3.37 25.59 5.17
C LEU A 131 -3.22 25.92 3.69
N ARG A 132 -2.27 26.81 3.36
CA ARG A 132 -2.06 27.33 1.99
C ARG A 132 -0.59 27.23 1.60
N GLU A 133 -0.31 26.86 0.36
CA GLU A 133 1.07 26.80 -0.15
C GLU A 133 2.00 25.91 0.72
N VAL A 134 1.44 24.85 1.29
CA VAL A 134 2.17 23.83 2.05
C VAL A 134 2.38 22.59 1.18
N LEU A 135 3.54 21.94 1.24
CA LEU A 135 3.78 20.72 0.48
C LEU A 135 2.90 19.59 1.03
N PHE A 136 3.06 19.28 2.32
CA PHE A 136 2.17 18.41 3.08
C PHE A 136 1.28 19.25 3.98
N GLY A 137 0.00 18.90 4.14
CA GLY A 137 -0.93 19.66 4.96
C GLY A 137 -0.77 19.38 6.45
N ILE A 138 -1.51 18.39 6.95
CA ILE A 138 -1.49 17.97 8.35
C ILE A 138 -0.90 16.56 8.47
N PHE A 139 0.20 16.43 9.21
CA PHE A 139 0.85 15.15 9.45
C PHE A 139 0.65 14.69 10.90
N VAL A 140 -0.11 13.61 11.07
CA VAL A 140 -0.35 12.92 12.34
C VAL A 140 0.66 11.78 12.48
N ALA A 141 1.75 12.03 13.21
CA ALA A 141 2.91 11.16 13.31
C ALA A 141 2.99 10.52 14.70
N LYS A 142 2.42 9.32 14.85
CA LYS A 142 2.33 8.60 16.14
C LYS A 142 1.57 9.38 17.22
N ALA A 143 0.52 10.09 16.80
CA ALA A 143 -0.34 10.89 17.67
C ALA A 143 -1.69 10.20 17.82
N HIS A 144 -1.82 9.37 18.85
CA HIS A 144 -3.07 8.64 19.15
C HIS A 144 -4.17 9.60 19.61
N ASN A 145 -5.43 9.27 19.33
CA ASN A 145 -6.60 10.04 19.72
C ASN A 145 -6.55 11.50 19.24
N ALA A 146 -5.84 11.76 18.14
CA ALA A 146 -5.76 13.09 17.54
C ALA A 146 -7.06 13.42 16.82
N VAL A 147 -7.40 14.71 16.78
CA VAL A 147 -8.57 15.21 16.05
C VAL A 147 -8.10 16.22 15.01
N VAL A 148 -8.42 15.96 13.74
CA VAL A 148 -8.19 16.86 12.62
C VAL A 148 -9.55 17.30 12.10
N ARG A 149 -9.94 18.55 12.38
CA ARG A 149 -11.32 19.00 12.17
C ARG A 149 -11.49 20.35 11.50
N GLY A 150 -12.41 20.48 10.55
CA GLY A 150 -12.81 21.81 10.07
C GLY A 150 -11.69 22.58 9.36
N ASN A 151 -10.62 21.90 8.94
CA ASN A 151 -9.50 22.54 8.28
C ASN A 151 -9.76 22.65 6.78
N ASP A 152 -9.30 23.74 6.20
CA ASP A 152 -9.29 23.98 4.77
C ASP A 152 -7.84 23.87 4.27
N ILE A 153 -7.55 22.86 3.45
CA ILE A 153 -6.19 22.42 3.14
C ILE A 153 -5.97 22.39 1.62
N SER A 154 -5.00 23.17 1.15
CA SER A 154 -4.53 23.13 -0.22
C SER A 154 -3.00 23.05 -0.29
N SER A 155 -2.49 22.33 -1.29
CA SER A 155 -1.05 22.19 -1.49
C SER A 155 -0.48 23.31 -2.38
N LYS A 156 0.84 23.35 -2.56
CA LYS A 156 1.54 24.34 -3.41
C LYS A 156 0.99 24.37 -4.83
N SER A 157 0.53 25.52 -5.28
CA SER A 157 -0.15 25.71 -6.58
C SER A 157 0.77 25.46 -7.80
N GLN A 158 2.07 25.71 -7.64
CA GLN A 158 3.08 25.55 -8.70
C GLN A 158 3.35 24.08 -9.12
N PHE A 159 2.91 23.10 -8.34
CA PHE A 159 3.18 21.68 -8.61
C PHE A 159 1.98 21.00 -9.24
N ASN A 160 2.24 20.09 -10.17
CA ASN A 160 1.22 19.15 -10.63
C ASN A 160 0.89 18.15 -9.52
N ILE A 161 -0.25 17.47 -9.65
CA ILE A 161 -0.78 16.60 -8.60
C ILE A 161 0.21 15.54 -8.12
N GLY A 162 1.00 14.95 -9.04
CA GLY A 162 1.99 13.92 -8.69
C GLY A 162 3.18 14.43 -7.86
N ARG A 163 3.45 15.73 -7.86
CA ARG A 163 4.53 16.37 -7.09
C ARG A 163 4.05 17.08 -5.83
N LYS A 164 2.73 17.25 -5.64
CA LYS A 164 2.16 17.74 -4.39
C LYS A 164 2.38 16.71 -3.28
N GLY A 165 2.42 17.16 -2.03
CA GLY A 165 2.43 16.29 -0.86
C GLY A 165 1.01 15.94 -0.42
N ASP A 166 0.93 15.05 0.57
CA ASP A 166 -0.34 14.58 1.13
C ASP A 166 -1.01 15.70 1.93
N ALA A 167 -2.31 15.89 1.72
CA ALA A 167 -3.09 16.89 2.43
C ALA A 167 -3.22 16.54 3.91
N ILE A 168 -3.51 15.27 4.18
CA ILE A 168 -3.59 14.73 5.53
C ILE A 168 -2.88 13.38 5.51
N ARG A 169 -1.95 13.17 6.45
CA ARG A 169 -1.19 11.93 6.55
C ARG A 169 -1.27 11.38 7.95
N LEU A 170 -1.67 10.13 8.10
CA LEU A 170 -1.65 9.39 9.36
C LEU A 170 -0.58 8.31 9.30
N TRP A 171 0.25 8.25 10.33
CA TRP A 171 1.31 7.25 10.46
C TRP A 171 1.33 6.68 11.87
N PHE A 172 1.12 5.37 12.01
CA PHE A 172 1.20 4.65 13.29
C PHE A 172 0.36 5.30 14.40
N SER A 173 -0.88 5.67 14.09
CA SER A 173 -1.77 6.38 15.02
C SER A 173 -3.07 5.61 15.22
N LYS A 174 -3.64 5.68 16.42
CA LYS A 174 -4.83 4.90 16.81
C LYS A 174 -5.91 5.85 17.31
N GLY A 175 -7.17 5.60 16.96
CA GLY A 175 -8.31 6.39 17.43
C GLY A 175 -8.33 7.82 16.87
N VAL A 176 -7.73 8.05 15.70
CA VAL A 176 -7.70 9.39 15.08
C VAL A 176 -9.06 9.69 14.46
N THR A 177 -9.56 10.91 14.65
CA THR A 177 -10.77 11.42 13.99
C THR A 177 -10.40 12.50 12.98
N VAL A 178 -10.81 12.30 11.73
CA VAL A 178 -10.68 13.28 10.63
C VAL A 178 -12.09 13.68 10.20
N GLU A 179 -12.54 14.88 10.58
CA GLU A 179 -13.93 15.28 10.33
C GLU A 179 -14.12 16.72 9.81
N ASN A 180 -15.12 16.94 8.96
CA ASN A 180 -15.49 18.27 8.48
C ASN A 180 -14.36 19.06 7.79
N ASN A 181 -13.32 18.40 7.26
CA ASN A 181 -12.24 19.06 6.54
C ASN A 181 -12.60 19.25 5.06
N HIS A 182 -12.08 20.31 4.46
CA HIS A 182 -12.12 20.54 3.03
C HIS A 182 -10.70 20.46 2.48
N VAL A 183 -10.44 19.43 1.69
CA VAL A 183 -9.16 19.20 1.02
C VAL A 183 -9.37 19.41 -0.47
N HIS A 184 -8.62 20.35 -1.04
CA HIS A 184 -8.69 20.65 -2.46
C HIS A 184 -7.30 20.96 -3.04
N ASP A 185 -7.05 20.58 -4.29
CA ASP A 185 -5.78 20.83 -4.99
C ASP A 185 -4.54 20.35 -4.22
N ALA A 186 -4.68 19.17 -3.60
CA ALA A 186 -3.65 18.50 -2.79
C ALA A 186 -3.63 17.01 -3.13
N ARG A 187 -2.55 16.28 -2.79
CA ARG A 187 -2.35 14.94 -3.33
C ARG A 187 -3.33 13.91 -2.76
N ASP A 188 -3.16 13.53 -1.49
CA ASP A 188 -3.87 12.41 -0.89
C ASP A 188 -4.29 12.72 0.57
N LEU A 189 -5.40 12.14 1.05
CA LEU A 189 -5.49 11.68 2.45
C LEU A 189 -4.92 10.27 2.49
N VAL A 190 -3.82 10.06 3.22
CA VAL A 190 -3.17 8.76 3.33
C VAL A 190 -3.08 8.30 4.78
N MET A 191 -3.48 7.06 5.03
CA MET A 191 -3.52 6.47 6.35
C MET A 191 -2.75 5.16 6.32
N TRP A 192 -1.65 5.12 7.07
CA TRP A 192 -0.71 4.00 7.10
C TRP A 192 -0.56 3.47 8.52
N TYR A 193 -0.70 2.14 8.68
CA TYR A 193 -0.49 1.44 9.94
C TYR A 193 -1.28 2.05 11.11
N SER A 194 -2.52 2.49 10.84
CA SER A 194 -3.33 3.28 11.76
C SER A 194 -4.68 2.61 12.02
N GLU A 195 -5.03 2.43 13.29
CA GLU A 195 -6.19 1.63 13.71
C GLU A 195 -7.34 2.49 14.22
N GLU A 196 -8.57 1.98 14.07
CA GLU A 196 -9.78 2.59 14.65
C GLU A 196 -9.93 4.07 14.23
N VAL A 197 -9.60 4.35 12.97
CA VAL A 197 -9.67 5.72 12.41
C VAL A 197 -11.09 6.01 11.95
N ILE A 198 -11.60 7.18 12.32
CA ILE A 198 -12.89 7.69 11.84
C ILE A 198 -12.63 8.82 10.86
N VAL A 199 -13.12 8.67 9.62
CA VAL A 199 -13.07 9.72 8.60
C VAL A 199 -14.50 10.05 8.20
N ARG A 200 -15.00 11.23 8.56
CA ARG A 200 -16.41 11.57 8.30
C ARG A 200 -16.69 13.00 7.91
N ASP A 201 -17.73 13.19 7.12
CA ASP A 201 -18.26 14.52 6.79
C ASP A 201 -17.21 15.46 6.13
N ASN A 202 -16.19 14.89 5.47
CA ASN A 202 -15.15 15.66 4.78
C ASN A 202 -15.46 15.83 3.28
N VAL A 203 -14.83 16.83 2.66
CA VAL A 203 -14.82 17.03 1.20
C VAL A 203 -13.40 16.87 0.69
N PHE A 204 -13.17 15.93 -0.23
CA PHE A 204 -11.89 15.69 -0.90
C PHE A 204 -12.06 15.89 -2.41
N GLU A 205 -11.40 16.90 -2.97
CA GLU A 205 -11.56 17.24 -4.39
C GLU A 205 -10.26 17.56 -5.13
N ASN A 206 -10.25 17.25 -6.43
CA ASN A 206 -9.15 17.55 -7.35
C ASN A 206 -7.79 16.97 -6.92
N GLY A 207 -7.82 15.82 -6.25
CA GLY A 207 -6.66 15.10 -5.74
C GLY A 207 -6.24 13.91 -6.60
N ARG A 208 -5.26 13.14 -6.11
CA ARG A 208 -4.90 11.84 -6.67
C ARG A 208 -5.75 10.75 -6.03
N TYR A 209 -5.56 10.46 -4.74
CA TYR A 209 -6.47 9.62 -3.96
C TYR A 209 -7.29 10.52 -3.04
N GLY A 210 -8.62 10.42 -3.11
CA GLY A 210 -9.48 11.08 -2.13
C GLY A 210 -9.17 10.57 -0.72
N ILE A 211 -9.23 9.24 -0.53
CA ILE A 211 -8.92 8.56 0.74
C ILE A 211 -8.15 7.27 0.43
N HIS A 212 -6.97 7.10 1.03
CA HIS A 212 -6.13 5.93 0.82
C HIS A 212 -5.73 5.28 2.15
N LEU A 213 -6.04 3.99 2.31
CA LEU A 213 -5.77 3.20 3.51
C LEU A 213 -4.80 2.06 3.20
N MET A 214 -3.76 1.89 4.03
CA MET A 214 -2.89 0.72 4.01
C MET A 214 -2.63 0.23 5.43
N TYR A 215 -2.99 -1.02 5.73
CA TYR A 215 -2.89 -1.60 7.07
C TYR A 215 -3.65 -0.77 8.12
N CYS A 216 -4.92 -0.47 7.83
CA CYS A 216 -5.79 0.34 8.68
C CYS A 216 -7.01 -0.45 9.16
N ASP A 217 -6.82 -1.23 10.21
CA ASP A 217 -7.87 -2.08 10.75
C ASP A 217 -8.91 -1.27 11.55
N GLY A 218 -10.17 -1.64 11.41
CA GLY A 218 -11.28 -1.01 12.13
C GLY A 218 -11.64 0.40 11.65
N ALA A 219 -11.22 0.79 10.43
CA ALA A 219 -11.49 2.12 9.90
C ALA A 219 -12.97 2.31 9.52
N GLN A 220 -13.52 3.47 9.89
CA GLN A 220 -14.89 3.89 9.59
C GLN A 220 -14.87 5.14 8.70
N ILE A 221 -15.36 5.00 7.46
CA ILE A 221 -15.38 6.06 6.47
C ILE A 221 -16.83 6.40 6.13
N GLU A 222 -17.32 7.54 6.62
CA GLU A 222 -18.76 7.85 6.62
C GLU A 222 -19.09 9.23 6.07
N ARG A 223 -20.12 9.34 5.21
CA ARG A 223 -20.67 10.65 4.76
C ARG A 223 -19.63 11.62 4.17
N ASN A 224 -18.57 11.11 3.56
CA ASN A 224 -17.58 11.95 2.88
C ASN A 224 -18.01 12.23 1.44
N ARG A 225 -17.66 13.40 0.92
CA ARG A 225 -17.79 13.77 -0.49
C ARG A 225 -16.42 13.69 -1.16
N VAL A 226 -16.28 12.79 -2.13
CA VAL A 226 -15.02 12.53 -2.83
C VAL A 226 -15.21 12.79 -4.31
N LEU A 227 -14.69 13.93 -4.78
CA LEU A 227 -15.08 14.53 -6.07
C LEU A 227 -13.88 14.75 -6.98
N ASN A 228 -13.96 14.29 -8.23
CA ASN A 228 -13.00 14.63 -9.28
C ASN A 228 -11.53 14.32 -8.94
N ASN A 229 -11.29 13.24 -8.18
CA ASN A 229 -9.94 12.75 -7.90
C ASN A 229 -9.53 11.74 -8.99
N SER A 230 -8.25 11.35 -9.02
CA SER A 230 -7.82 10.25 -9.89
C SER A 230 -8.38 8.89 -9.44
N VAL A 231 -8.53 8.72 -8.12
CA VAL A 231 -9.10 7.57 -7.42
C VAL A 231 -9.87 8.11 -6.22
N GLY A 232 -11.04 7.57 -5.95
CA GLY A 232 -11.91 8.01 -4.86
C GLY A 232 -11.40 7.52 -3.52
N LEU A 233 -11.74 6.28 -3.17
CA LEU A 233 -11.32 5.61 -1.94
C LEU A 233 -10.64 4.29 -2.29
N PHE A 234 -9.46 4.05 -1.72
CA PHE A 234 -8.73 2.80 -1.91
C PHE A 234 -8.34 2.15 -0.57
N VAL A 235 -8.74 0.90 -0.37
CA VAL A 235 -8.45 0.08 0.81
C VAL A 235 -7.43 -1.00 0.47
N MET A 236 -6.32 -1.05 1.20
CA MET A 236 -5.27 -2.06 1.04
C MET A 236 -4.93 -2.75 2.35
N TYR A 237 -4.80 -4.08 2.34
CA TYR A 237 -4.22 -4.85 3.45
C TYR A 237 -4.87 -4.58 4.82
N SER A 238 -6.18 -4.31 4.83
CA SER A 238 -6.90 -3.82 6.01
C SER A 238 -8.10 -4.70 6.32
N LYS A 239 -8.50 -4.74 7.59
CA LYS A 239 -9.59 -5.57 8.09
C LYS A 239 -10.66 -4.76 8.82
N ASN A 240 -11.90 -5.24 8.78
CA ASN A 240 -13.03 -4.61 9.49
C ASN A 240 -13.21 -3.15 9.06
N VAL A 241 -13.29 -2.92 7.74
CA VAL A 241 -13.40 -1.57 7.18
C VAL A 241 -14.83 -1.31 6.77
N ALA A 242 -15.42 -0.22 7.28
CA ALA A 242 -16.79 0.18 6.99
C ALA A 242 -16.83 1.47 6.17
N LEU A 243 -17.52 1.45 5.03
CA LEU A 243 -17.72 2.56 4.12
C LEU A 243 -19.23 2.83 4.03
N ARG A 244 -19.70 3.92 4.64
CA ARG A 244 -21.14 4.20 4.76
C ARG A 244 -21.52 5.57 4.22
N ASP A 245 -22.56 5.62 3.40
CA ASP A 245 -23.21 6.87 2.97
C ASP A 245 -22.24 7.90 2.33
N ASN A 246 -21.15 7.45 1.71
CA ASN A 246 -20.22 8.34 1.03
C ASN A 246 -20.72 8.70 -0.37
N ASP A 247 -20.39 9.90 -0.83
CA ASP A 247 -20.72 10.43 -2.15
C ASP A 247 -19.47 10.55 -3.01
N ILE A 248 -19.27 9.63 -3.96
CA ILE A 248 -18.02 9.46 -4.70
C ILE A 248 -18.25 9.64 -6.20
N ARG A 249 -17.67 10.70 -6.79
CA ARG A 249 -18.01 11.11 -8.16
C ARG A 249 -16.89 11.65 -9.02
N GLY A 250 -16.97 11.37 -10.31
CA GLY A 250 -16.11 11.98 -11.31
C GLY A 250 -14.67 11.43 -11.27
N GLN A 251 -14.45 10.21 -10.77
CA GLN A 251 -13.11 9.62 -10.78
C GLN A 251 -12.75 9.22 -12.21
N ARG A 252 -12.05 10.10 -12.93
CA ARG A 252 -11.70 9.92 -14.36
C ARG A 252 -10.20 9.89 -14.63
N GLY A 253 -9.39 9.70 -13.59
CA GLY A 253 -7.93 9.51 -13.71
C GLY A 253 -7.54 8.20 -14.41
N PRO A 254 -6.23 7.90 -14.54
CA PRO A 254 -5.74 6.72 -15.27
C PRO A 254 -6.36 5.38 -14.83
N SER A 255 -6.62 5.23 -13.53
CA SER A 255 -7.39 4.10 -13.00
C SER A 255 -8.88 4.44 -12.86
N GLY A 256 -9.21 5.63 -12.33
CA GLY A 256 -10.57 6.16 -12.25
C GLY A 256 -11.53 5.32 -11.39
N TYR A 257 -11.00 4.66 -10.36
CA TYR A 257 -11.79 3.86 -9.43
C TYR A 257 -12.47 4.76 -8.40
N ALA A 258 -13.78 4.63 -8.22
CA ALA A 258 -14.46 5.24 -7.09
C ALA A 258 -14.14 4.49 -5.79
N LEU A 259 -14.33 3.18 -5.78
CA LEU A 259 -13.91 2.30 -4.70
C LEU A 259 -12.88 1.30 -5.22
N GLY A 260 -11.75 1.17 -4.53
CA GLY A 260 -10.73 0.17 -4.84
C GLY A 260 -10.40 -0.68 -3.62
N PHE A 261 -10.27 -1.98 -3.81
CA PHE A 261 -9.92 -2.93 -2.77
C PHE A 261 -8.75 -3.80 -3.21
N LYS A 262 -7.75 -3.94 -2.33
CA LYS A 262 -6.65 -4.88 -2.50
C LYS A 262 -6.39 -5.63 -1.20
N ASP A 263 -6.53 -6.94 -1.23
CA ASP A 263 -6.18 -7.83 -0.13
C ASP A 263 -6.79 -7.38 1.23
N ALA A 264 -8.09 -7.04 1.25
CA ALA A 264 -8.80 -6.61 2.45
C ALA A 264 -9.75 -7.70 2.96
N ASP A 265 -10.13 -7.68 4.24
CA ASP A 265 -11.09 -8.61 4.84
C ASP A 265 -12.18 -7.90 5.64
N PHE A 266 -13.37 -8.51 5.75
CA PHE A 266 -14.48 -8.00 6.55
C PHE A 266 -14.84 -6.56 6.17
N VAL A 267 -15.09 -6.36 4.88
CA VAL A 267 -15.41 -5.04 4.32
C VAL A 267 -16.92 -4.88 4.26
N GLU A 268 -17.43 -3.78 4.79
CA GLU A 268 -18.84 -3.39 4.68
C GLU A 268 -18.94 -2.09 3.87
N VAL A 269 -19.68 -2.12 2.76
CA VAL A 269 -19.93 -0.99 1.88
C VAL A 269 -21.43 -0.80 1.78
N THR A 270 -21.98 0.21 2.46
CA THR A 270 -23.42 0.39 2.59
C THR A 270 -23.88 1.81 2.26
N GLY A 271 -24.94 1.95 1.47
CA GLY A 271 -25.60 3.26 1.25
C GLY A 271 -24.79 4.29 0.46
N ASN A 272 -23.68 3.90 -0.18
CA ASN A 272 -22.81 4.83 -0.89
C ASN A 272 -23.39 5.21 -2.26
N VAL A 273 -23.15 6.46 -2.68
CA VAL A 273 -23.52 7.00 -3.99
C VAL A 273 -22.26 7.09 -4.85
N ILE A 274 -22.20 6.28 -5.91
CA ILE A 274 -21.03 6.06 -6.75
C ILE A 274 -21.37 6.38 -8.19
N VAL A 275 -21.07 7.60 -8.62
CA VAL A 275 -21.62 8.19 -9.85
C VAL A 275 -20.55 8.74 -10.78
N ASP A 276 -20.68 8.50 -12.09
CA ASP A 276 -19.84 9.13 -13.13
C ASP A 276 -18.34 8.83 -12.98
N ASN A 277 -17.99 7.60 -12.64
CA ASN A 277 -16.61 7.15 -12.51
C ASN A 277 -16.22 6.24 -13.66
N ARG A 278 -14.91 6.10 -13.94
CA ARG A 278 -14.45 5.09 -14.89
C ARG A 278 -14.78 3.68 -14.39
N ALA A 279 -14.64 3.43 -13.10
CA ALA A 279 -15.14 2.20 -12.48
C ALA A 279 -15.71 2.48 -11.10
N GLY A 280 -16.92 1.97 -10.85
CA GLY A 280 -17.62 2.15 -9.58
C GLY A 280 -16.89 1.44 -8.43
N VAL A 281 -16.65 0.14 -8.59
CA VAL A 281 -15.80 -0.64 -7.67
C VAL A 281 -14.77 -1.46 -8.44
N PHE A 282 -13.55 -1.53 -7.91
CA PHE A 282 -12.47 -2.40 -8.36
C PHE A 282 -12.03 -3.31 -7.22
N MET A 283 -11.94 -4.62 -7.46
CA MET A 283 -11.57 -5.61 -6.44
C MET A 283 -10.43 -6.51 -6.88
N ASP A 284 -9.40 -6.58 -6.06
CA ASP A 284 -8.22 -7.44 -6.19
C ASP A 284 -8.05 -8.22 -4.88
N GLY A 285 -8.24 -9.55 -4.91
CA GLY A 285 -8.03 -10.40 -3.74
C GLY A 285 -8.82 -10.02 -2.48
N THR A 286 -10.05 -9.51 -2.63
CA THR A 286 -10.90 -9.08 -1.50
C THR A 286 -12.23 -9.83 -1.52
N PRO A 287 -12.61 -10.58 -0.46
CA PRO A 287 -11.81 -10.90 0.72
C PRO A 287 -10.49 -11.63 0.40
N PHE A 288 -9.45 -11.37 1.19
CA PHE A 288 -8.14 -12.02 1.05
C PHE A 288 -8.08 -13.37 1.76
N SER A 289 -8.67 -13.44 2.95
CA SER A 289 -8.74 -14.63 3.76
C SER A 289 -10.02 -15.42 3.49
N PRO A 290 -9.99 -16.75 3.61
CA PRO A 290 -11.19 -17.61 3.48
C PRO A 290 -12.35 -17.25 4.42
N GLN A 291 -12.04 -16.68 5.59
CA GLN A 291 -13.06 -16.24 6.55
C GLN A 291 -13.55 -14.82 6.28
N GLY A 292 -12.82 -14.04 5.49
CA GLY A 292 -13.21 -12.70 5.11
C GLY A 292 -14.53 -12.69 4.35
N TYR A 293 -15.18 -11.53 4.35
CA TYR A 293 -16.29 -11.25 3.46
C TYR A 293 -16.17 -9.82 2.95
N GLY A 294 -16.75 -9.57 1.78
CA GLY A 294 -17.08 -8.22 1.33
C GLY A 294 -18.59 -8.12 1.18
N LEU A 295 -19.19 -7.11 1.83
CA LEU A 295 -20.62 -6.92 1.85
C LEU A 295 -20.97 -5.57 1.25
N PHE A 296 -21.66 -5.59 0.11
CA PHE A 296 -22.08 -4.43 -0.63
C PHE A 296 -23.60 -4.34 -0.58
N ARG A 297 -24.12 -3.42 0.24
CA ARG A 297 -25.56 -3.27 0.48
C ARG A 297 -26.08 -1.90 0.12
N ASP A 298 -27.23 -1.85 -0.54
CA ASP A 298 -27.99 -0.62 -0.74
C ASP A 298 -27.17 0.55 -1.35
N ASN A 299 -26.12 0.25 -2.13
CA ASN A 299 -25.32 1.27 -2.80
C ASN A 299 -25.92 1.60 -4.18
N ILE A 300 -25.62 2.80 -4.67
CA ILE A 300 -26.03 3.26 -6.00
C ILE A 300 -24.78 3.36 -6.87
N PHE A 301 -24.70 2.53 -7.91
CA PHE A 301 -23.68 2.56 -8.95
C PHE A 301 -24.31 3.09 -10.24
N ALA A 302 -24.14 4.38 -10.53
CA ALA A 302 -24.80 5.01 -11.67
C ALA A 302 -23.85 5.71 -12.65
N PHE A 303 -24.13 5.60 -13.95
CA PHE A 303 -23.42 6.31 -15.01
C PHE A 303 -21.89 6.10 -15.03
N ASN A 304 -21.41 4.97 -14.49
CA ASN A 304 -20.00 4.62 -14.55
C ASN A 304 -19.68 3.95 -15.89
N ASP A 305 -18.42 3.97 -16.34
CA ASP A 305 -18.05 3.17 -17.53
C ASP A 305 -18.18 1.68 -17.20
N VAL A 306 -17.78 1.28 -15.98
CA VAL A 306 -18.06 -0.06 -15.46
C VAL A 306 -18.59 0.05 -14.04
N GLY A 307 -19.73 -0.57 -13.73
CA GLY A 307 -20.29 -0.57 -12.37
C GLY A 307 -19.36 -1.28 -11.38
N ALA A 308 -18.96 -2.52 -11.70
CA ALA A 308 -18.03 -3.31 -10.89
C ALA A 308 -16.97 -4.01 -11.75
N ILE A 309 -15.69 -3.97 -11.33
CA ILE A 309 -14.58 -4.70 -11.93
C ILE A 309 -14.03 -5.68 -10.88
N LEU A 310 -14.07 -6.96 -11.22
CA LEU A 310 -13.58 -8.04 -10.36
C LEU A 310 -12.42 -8.77 -11.06
N LEU A 311 -11.31 -8.99 -10.34
CA LEU A 311 -10.30 -9.95 -10.80
C LEU A 311 -10.80 -11.39 -10.60
N THR A 312 -10.30 -12.32 -11.42
CA THR A 312 -10.83 -13.69 -11.52
C THR A 312 -10.73 -14.51 -10.23
N ALA A 313 -9.79 -14.18 -9.34
CA ALA A 313 -9.63 -14.84 -8.04
C ALA A 313 -10.59 -14.33 -6.95
N VAL A 314 -11.35 -13.26 -7.23
CA VAL A 314 -12.23 -12.64 -6.23
C VAL A 314 -13.48 -13.49 -6.00
N ARG A 315 -13.72 -13.86 -4.73
CA ARG A 315 -14.84 -14.70 -4.26
C ARG A 315 -15.24 -14.32 -2.84
N GLY A 316 -16.43 -14.72 -2.39
CA GLY A 316 -16.88 -14.46 -1.02
C GLY A 316 -17.44 -13.05 -0.79
N ASN A 317 -17.80 -12.34 -1.87
CA ASN A 317 -18.51 -11.07 -1.78
C ASN A 317 -20.02 -11.26 -1.97
N THR A 318 -20.81 -10.44 -1.29
CA THR A 318 -22.26 -10.38 -1.43
C THR A 318 -22.67 -8.97 -1.86
N PHE A 319 -23.33 -8.88 -3.02
CA PHE A 319 -23.97 -7.68 -3.54
C PHE A 319 -25.49 -7.85 -3.39
N GLU A 320 -26.07 -7.06 -2.48
CA GLU A 320 -27.45 -7.17 -2.08
C GLU A 320 -28.14 -5.80 -2.05
N GLY A 321 -29.33 -5.66 -2.66
CA GLY A 321 -30.10 -4.42 -2.55
C GLY A 321 -29.51 -3.22 -3.30
N ASN A 322 -28.45 -3.40 -4.09
CA ASN A 322 -27.79 -2.30 -4.78
C ASN A 322 -28.58 -1.87 -6.03
N THR A 323 -28.35 -0.65 -6.49
CA THR A 323 -28.92 -0.11 -7.73
C THR A 323 -27.79 0.09 -8.74
N PHE A 324 -27.79 -0.69 -9.81
CA PHE A 324 -26.89 -0.53 -10.96
C PHE A 324 -27.65 0.15 -12.11
N TRP A 325 -27.34 1.42 -12.33
CA TRP A 325 -28.15 2.32 -13.15
C TRP A 325 -27.37 2.95 -14.30
N GLU A 326 -27.71 2.60 -15.54
CA GLU A 326 -27.17 3.25 -16.74
C GLU A 326 -25.64 3.30 -16.77
N ASN A 327 -24.98 2.26 -16.23
CA ASN A 327 -23.55 2.07 -16.45
C ASN A 327 -23.34 1.59 -17.89
N VAL A 328 -22.23 1.97 -18.52
CA VAL A 328 -21.90 1.50 -19.87
C VAL A 328 -21.79 -0.03 -19.89
N GLU A 329 -21.17 -0.59 -18.86
CA GLU A 329 -21.14 -2.01 -18.53
C GLU A 329 -21.48 -2.18 -17.04
N GLN A 330 -22.42 -3.07 -16.69
CA GLN A 330 -22.79 -3.25 -15.29
C GLN A 330 -21.64 -3.88 -14.49
N MET A 331 -20.97 -4.88 -15.07
CA MET A 331 -19.85 -5.58 -14.45
C MET A 331 -18.88 -6.18 -15.48
N ALA A 332 -17.59 -6.09 -15.19
CA ALA A 332 -16.51 -6.68 -15.98
C ALA A 332 -15.64 -7.62 -15.13
N ILE A 333 -15.10 -8.65 -15.78
CA ILE A 333 -14.12 -9.58 -15.19
C ILE A 333 -12.77 -9.36 -15.88
N GLN A 334 -11.73 -9.08 -15.11
CA GLN A 334 -10.40 -8.86 -15.65
C GLN A 334 -9.44 -10.01 -15.29
N GLY A 335 -8.68 -10.49 -16.28
CA GLY A 335 -7.64 -11.52 -16.09
C GLY A 335 -7.95 -12.91 -16.65
N GLY A 336 -9.16 -13.14 -17.20
CA GLY A 336 -9.58 -14.42 -17.80
C GLY A 336 -9.87 -15.53 -16.80
N GLY A 337 -11.03 -16.19 -16.92
CA GLY A 337 -11.49 -17.24 -15.99
C GLY A 337 -12.98 -17.13 -15.69
N GLN A 338 -13.54 -18.09 -14.94
CA GLN A 338 -14.88 -17.98 -14.37
C GLN A 338 -14.82 -17.17 -13.07
N THR A 339 -15.88 -16.42 -12.76
CA THR A 339 -15.99 -15.75 -11.46
C THR A 339 -15.98 -16.77 -10.34
N GLY A 340 -15.26 -16.47 -9.26
CA GLY A 340 -15.44 -17.18 -8.00
C GLY A 340 -16.85 -16.95 -7.41
N GLU A 341 -17.21 -17.75 -6.41
CA GLU A 341 -18.52 -17.72 -5.73
C GLU A 341 -18.81 -16.36 -5.06
N ASN A 342 -19.35 -15.40 -5.83
CA ASN A 342 -19.89 -14.15 -5.33
C ASN A 342 -21.41 -14.19 -5.45
N VAL A 343 -22.10 -13.70 -4.42
CA VAL A 343 -23.57 -13.73 -4.33
C VAL A 343 -24.14 -12.41 -4.83
N TRP A 344 -25.09 -12.49 -5.75
CA TRP A 344 -25.87 -11.35 -6.24
C TRP A 344 -27.34 -11.67 -5.99
N ARG A 345 -28.02 -10.81 -5.24
CA ARG A 345 -29.45 -10.99 -4.96
C ARG A 345 -30.14 -9.66 -4.71
N GLY A 346 -31.34 -9.48 -5.22
CA GLY A 346 -32.13 -8.31 -4.85
C GLY A 346 -31.51 -7.01 -5.33
N ASN A 347 -30.72 -7.01 -6.40
CA ASN A 347 -30.19 -5.78 -6.97
C ASN A 347 -31.11 -5.29 -8.09
N TYR A 348 -31.18 -3.98 -8.28
CA TYR A 348 -31.81 -3.38 -9.44
C TYR A 348 -30.79 -3.24 -10.57
N TRP A 349 -31.20 -3.60 -11.78
CA TRP A 349 -30.39 -3.51 -12.99
C TRP A 349 -31.18 -2.74 -14.05
N SER A 350 -30.67 -1.58 -14.50
CA SER A 350 -31.39 -0.73 -15.47
C SER A 350 -31.64 -1.40 -16.83
N ASP A 351 -30.89 -2.46 -17.13
CA ASP A 351 -30.99 -3.24 -18.35
C ASP A 351 -31.70 -4.60 -18.18
N TYR A 352 -32.27 -4.86 -17.00
CA TYR A 352 -33.15 -6.01 -16.80
C TYR A 352 -34.48 -5.81 -17.53
N THR A 353 -34.89 -6.83 -18.30
CA THR A 353 -36.09 -6.79 -19.15
C THR A 353 -37.09 -7.90 -18.80
N GLY A 354 -36.94 -8.52 -17.63
CA GLY A 354 -37.90 -9.51 -17.14
C GLY A 354 -39.22 -8.88 -16.69
N PHE A 355 -40.06 -9.72 -16.09
CA PHE A 355 -41.40 -9.35 -15.64
C PHE A 355 -41.62 -9.83 -14.21
N ASP A 356 -42.62 -9.24 -13.56
CA ASP A 356 -43.08 -9.54 -12.21
C ASP A 356 -44.59 -9.78 -12.29
N ALA A 357 -44.98 -11.06 -12.35
CA ALA A 357 -46.35 -11.47 -12.52
C ALA A 357 -47.13 -11.52 -11.21
N ASP A 358 -46.46 -11.73 -10.07
CA ASP A 358 -47.08 -11.79 -8.74
C ASP A 358 -47.08 -10.45 -8.00
N SER A 359 -46.44 -9.43 -8.57
CA SER A 359 -46.35 -8.06 -8.08
C SER A 359 -45.66 -7.94 -6.71
N ASP A 360 -44.68 -8.80 -6.43
CA ASP A 360 -43.92 -8.76 -5.19
C ASP A 360 -42.75 -7.74 -5.21
N GLY A 361 -42.50 -7.12 -6.38
CA GLY A 361 -41.45 -6.12 -6.61
C GLY A 361 -40.12 -6.71 -7.09
N TYR A 362 -40.03 -8.04 -7.23
CA TYR A 362 -38.90 -8.77 -7.78
C TYR A 362 -39.27 -9.45 -9.10
N GLY A 363 -38.29 -9.64 -9.96
CA GLY A 363 -38.50 -10.29 -11.25
C GLY A 363 -38.63 -11.81 -11.12
N ASP A 364 -39.62 -12.40 -11.80
CA ASP A 364 -39.86 -13.84 -11.87
C ASP A 364 -38.77 -14.60 -12.64
N THR A 365 -37.92 -13.88 -13.37
CA THR A 365 -36.83 -14.45 -14.17
C THR A 365 -35.47 -13.93 -13.70
N PRO A 366 -34.44 -14.76 -13.57
CA PRO A 366 -33.13 -14.31 -13.11
C PRO A 366 -32.51 -13.28 -14.07
N TYR A 367 -31.84 -12.27 -13.53
CA TYR A 367 -30.96 -11.42 -14.32
C TYR A 367 -29.63 -12.14 -14.58
N ARG A 368 -29.18 -12.15 -15.84
CA ARG A 368 -27.95 -12.82 -16.28
C ARG A 368 -27.10 -11.83 -17.08
N SER A 369 -25.87 -11.59 -16.63
CA SER A 369 -24.92 -10.78 -17.40
C SER A 369 -24.26 -11.64 -18.48
N GLU A 370 -24.91 -11.75 -19.64
CA GLU A 370 -24.52 -12.64 -20.74
C GLU A 370 -24.41 -11.95 -22.10
N ARG A 371 -24.22 -10.62 -22.13
CA ARG A 371 -24.11 -9.87 -23.39
C ARG A 371 -22.84 -10.25 -24.15
N PHE A 372 -23.02 -10.63 -25.42
CA PHE A 372 -21.94 -11.15 -26.25
C PHE A 372 -20.93 -10.06 -26.62
N PHE A 373 -21.42 -8.88 -26.95
CA PHE A 373 -20.57 -7.74 -27.30
C PHE A 373 -19.72 -7.27 -26.12
N GLU A 374 -20.25 -7.31 -24.90
CA GLU A 374 -19.50 -7.01 -23.68
C GLU A 374 -18.33 -7.99 -23.49
N ASN A 375 -18.56 -9.29 -23.68
CA ASN A 375 -17.51 -10.31 -23.63
C ASN A 375 -16.42 -10.08 -24.69
N LEU A 376 -16.80 -9.60 -25.88
CA LEU A 376 -15.84 -9.20 -26.91
C LEU A 376 -15.01 -7.98 -26.48
N THR A 377 -15.64 -6.97 -25.88
CA THR A 377 -14.92 -5.77 -25.40
C THR A 377 -14.00 -6.05 -24.22
N ASP A 378 -14.28 -7.06 -23.40
CA ASP A 378 -13.37 -7.51 -22.34
C ASP A 378 -12.05 -8.07 -22.90
N ARG A 379 -12.13 -8.80 -24.02
CA ARG A 379 -10.98 -9.40 -24.69
C ARG A 379 -10.24 -8.42 -25.58
N GLU A 380 -10.99 -7.58 -26.29
CA GLU A 380 -10.50 -6.59 -27.25
C GLU A 380 -11.06 -5.20 -26.89
N PRO A 381 -10.42 -4.48 -25.94
CA PRO A 381 -10.90 -3.18 -25.46
C PRO A 381 -11.11 -2.13 -26.56
N MET A 382 -10.41 -2.25 -27.68
CA MET A 382 -10.58 -1.36 -28.84
C MET A 382 -11.97 -1.42 -29.47
N LEU A 383 -12.71 -2.52 -29.27
CA LEU A 383 -14.09 -2.67 -29.75
C LEU A 383 -15.07 -1.71 -29.03
N ARG A 384 -14.68 -1.14 -27.89
CA ARG A 384 -15.48 -0.08 -27.24
C ARG A 384 -15.68 1.16 -28.14
N ALA A 385 -14.85 1.35 -29.16
CA ALA A 385 -15.01 2.44 -30.13
C ALA A 385 -16.31 2.36 -30.96
N ILE A 386 -16.93 1.18 -31.06
CA ILE A 386 -18.20 0.99 -31.80
C ILE A 386 -19.40 0.75 -30.86
N LEU A 387 -19.22 0.97 -29.56
CA LEU A 387 -20.31 0.87 -28.58
C LEU A 387 -21.39 1.92 -28.93
N TYR A 388 -22.66 1.56 -28.76
CA TYR A 388 -23.82 2.34 -29.20
C TYR A 388 -23.98 2.54 -30.72
N SER A 389 -23.18 1.86 -31.55
CA SER A 389 -23.39 1.85 -33.00
C SER A 389 -24.42 0.80 -33.42
N PRO A 390 -25.06 0.95 -34.59
CA PRO A 390 -25.89 -0.10 -35.19
C PRO A 390 -25.14 -1.43 -35.39
N ALA A 391 -23.81 -1.39 -35.58
CA ALA A 391 -23.00 -2.59 -35.72
C ALA A 391 -22.95 -3.40 -34.42
N ALA A 392 -22.75 -2.75 -33.27
CA ALA A 392 -22.78 -3.42 -31.97
C ALA A 392 -24.16 -4.02 -31.69
N GLN A 393 -25.25 -3.29 -31.96
CA GLN A 393 -26.62 -3.81 -31.82
C GLN A 393 -26.89 -5.01 -32.72
N THR A 394 -26.38 -5.00 -33.95
CA THR A 394 -26.54 -6.12 -34.90
C THR A 394 -25.78 -7.37 -34.44
N ILE A 395 -24.57 -7.19 -33.90
CA ILE A 395 -23.77 -8.28 -33.33
C ILE A 395 -24.50 -8.91 -32.13
N GLU A 396 -25.05 -8.07 -31.24
CA GLU A 396 -25.80 -8.55 -30.07
C GLU A 396 -27.07 -9.31 -30.48
N PHE A 397 -27.85 -8.77 -31.43
CA PHE A 397 -29.05 -9.43 -31.96
C PHE A 397 -28.73 -10.76 -32.66
N ALA A 398 -27.63 -10.82 -33.41
CA ALA A 398 -27.17 -12.06 -34.02
C ALA A 398 -26.80 -13.08 -32.92
N ALA A 399 -26.03 -12.68 -31.92
CA ALA A 399 -25.62 -13.56 -30.83
C ALA A 399 -26.80 -14.08 -30.00
N SER A 400 -27.82 -13.25 -29.74
CA SER A 400 -29.03 -13.67 -29.04
C SER A 400 -29.87 -14.69 -29.83
N SER A 401 -29.78 -14.64 -31.16
CA SER A 401 -30.54 -15.50 -32.09
C SER A 401 -29.89 -16.87 -32.36
N PHE A 402 -28.60 -17.05 -32.06
CA PHE A 402 -27.85 -18.29 -32.31
C PHE A 402 -27.37 -18.96 -31.01
N PRO A 403 -28.01 -20.07 -30.55
CA PRO A 403 -27.69 -20.72 -29.29
C PRO A 403 -26.23 -21.21 -29.14
N ILE A 404 -25.53 -21.44 -30.25
CA ILE A 404 -24.14 -21.94 -30.26
C ILE A 404 -23.11 -20.88 -29.85
N VAL A 405 -23.50 -19.60 -29.79
CA VAL A 405 -22.62 -18.45 -29.53
C VAL A 405 -22.89 -17.81 -28.16
N LYS A 406 -23.88 -18.29 -27.40
CA LYS A 406 -24.24 -17.72 -26.09
C LYS A 406 -23.07 -17.86 -25.10
N PRO A 407 -22.49 -16.75 -24.59
CA PRO A 407 -21.43 -16.83 -23.60
C PRO A 407 -22.00 -17.32 -22.27
N GLN A 408 -21.17 -17.94 -21.43
CA GLN A 408 -21.57 -18.20 -20.05
C GLN A 408 -21.78 -16.87 -19.31
N PRO A 409 -22.85 -16.75 -18.51
CA PRO A 409 -23.11 -15.52 -17.77
C PRO A 409 -21.96 -15.23 -16.81
N LYS A 410 -21.51 -13.97 -16.76
CA LYS A 410 -20.50 -13.48 -15.83
C LYS A 410 -20.96 -13.62 -14.38
N PHE A 411 -22.26 -13.43 -14.15
CA PHE A 411 -22.93 -13.65 -12.88
C PHE A 411 -24.45 -13.77 -13.09
N VAL A 412 -25.16 -14.20 -12.05
CA VAL A 412 -26.61 -14.34 -12.02
C VAL A 412 -27.15 -13.72 -10.74
N ASP A 413 -28.17 -12.87 -10.86
CA ASP A 413 -29.01 -12.41 -9.75
C ASP A 413 -30.35 -13.12 -9.87
N GLU A 414 -30.66 -14.00 -8.91
CA GLU A 414 -31.86 -14.84 -8.95
C GLU A 414 -33.14 -14.06 -8.62
N THR A 415 -33.02 -12.90 -7.96
CA THR A 415 -34.18 -12.10 -7.52
C THR A 415 -33.93 -10.62 -7.83
N PRO A 416 -33.85 -10.21 -9.11
CA PRO A 416 -33.60 -8.82 -9.46
C PRO A 416 -34.79 -7.93 -9.05
N MET A 417 -34.53 -6.72 -8.56
CA MET A 417 -35.60 -5.75 -8.23
C MET A 417 -36.19 -5.14 -9.50
N MET A 418 -37.51 -4.95 -9.53
CA MET A 418 -38.22 -4.34 -10.68
C MET A 418 -38.11 -2.82 -10.74
N SER A 419 -37.88 -2.17 -9.59
CA SER A 419 -37.73 -0.72 -9.49
C SER A 419 -36.47 -0.35 -8.73
N PRO A 420 -35.76 0.72 -9.14
CA PRO A 420 -34.60 1.19 -8.40
C PRO A 420 -35.04 1.71 -7.03
N ARG A 421 -34.11 1.73 -6.07
CA ARG A 421 -34.32 2.52 -4.86
C ARG A 421 -34.30 4.01 -5.19
N ALA A 422 -34.84 4.83 -4.29
CA ALA A 422 -34.86 6.27 -4.46
C ALA A 422 -33.43 6.80 -4.72
N ILE A 423 -33.19 7.26 -5.95
CA ILE A 423 -31.92 7.87 -6.35
C ILE A 423 -31.93 9.30 -5.79
N PRO A 424 -30.98 9.69 -4.93
CA PRO A 424 -30.96 11.04 -4.39
C PRO A 424 -30.82 12.04 -5.54
N PRO A 425 -31.47 13.23 -5.49
CA PRO A 425 -31.44 14.20 -6.59
C PRO A 425 -30.01 14.59 -7.00
N SER A 426 -29.08 14.51 -6.06
CA SER A 426 -27.66 14.75 -6.30
C SER A 426 -27.05 13.72 -7.26
N ALA A 427 -27.51 12.46 -7.31
CA ALA A 427 -26.99 11.42 -8.18
C ALA A 427 -27.47 11.52 -9.65
N LEU A 428 -28.31 12.49 -9.97
CA LEU A 428 -28.72 12.79 -11.35
C LEU A 428 -27.68 13.70 -12.01
N ALA A 429 -27.12 13.30 -13.15
CA ALA A 429 -26.22 14.15 -13.93
C ALA A 429 -26.91 15.47 -14.31
N PRO A 430 -26.21 16.62 -14.33
CA PRO A 430 -26.75 17.83 -14.91
C PRO A 430 -27.08 17.57 -16.38
N GLN A 431 -28.34 17.80 -16.78
CA GLN A 431 -28.73 17.77 -18.20
C GLN A 431 -27.98 18.88 -18.95
N GLU A 432 -26.88 18.55 -19.62
CA GLU A 432 -26.30 19.45 -20.61
C GLU A 432 -27.14 19.43 -21.90
N SER A 433 -27.40 20.60 -22.47
CA SER A 433 -28.15 20.77 -23.70
C SER A 433 -27.43 20.08 -24.88
N PRO A 434 -28.11 19.30 -25.75
CA PRO A 434 -27.49 18.53 -26.83
C PRO A 434 -26.93 19.35 -28.00
N ALA A 435 -27.11 20.67 -27.99
CA ALA A 435 -26.72 21.56 -29.10
C ALA A 435 -25.21 21.60 -29.45
N PRO A 436 -24.25 21.57 -28.49
CA PRO A 436 -22.83 21.70 -28.81
C PRO A 436 -22.24 20.43 -29.47
N MET A 437 -22.70 19.24 -29.05
CA MET A 437 -22.21 17.95 -29.55
C MET A 437 -22.60 17.68 -31.01
N ALA A 438 -23.79 18.13 -31.43
CA ALA A 438 -24.22 18.02 -32.82
C ALA A 438 -23.35 18.85 -33.79
N LEU A 439 -22.91 20.04 -33.36
CA LEU A 439 -22.01 20.92 -34.13
C LEU A 439 -20.60 20.33 -34.26
N LEU A 440 -20.09 19.70 -33.19
CA LEU A 440 -18.78 19.03 -33.17
C LEU A 440 -18.76 17.77 -34.06
N GLY A 441 -19.85 17.00 -34.05
CA GLY A 441 -20.01 15.83 -34.92
C GLY A 441 -19.99 16.18 -36.41
N LEU A 442 -20.65 17.28 -36.80
CA LEU A 442 -20.62 17.79 -38.18
C LEU A 442 -19.22 18.27 -38.59
N GLY A 443 -18.46 18.89 -37.69
CA GLY A 443 -17.09 19.34 -37.96
C GLY A 443 -16.10 18.19 -38.18
N LEU A 444 -16.20 17.11 -37.39
CA LEU A 444 -15.34 15.93 -37.53
C LEU A 444 -15.62 15.14 -38.81
N LEU A 445 -16.88 15.06 -39.25
CA LEU A 445 -17.25 14.43 -40.52
C LEU A 445 -16.63 15.17 -41.72
N ALA A 446 -16.62 16.51 -41.69
CA ALA A 446 -16.01 17.33 -42.72
C ALA A 446 -14.47 17.15 -42.79
N ALA A 447 -13.80 17.01 -41.65
CA ALA A 447 -12.36 16.77 -41.58
C ALA A 447 -11.95 15.38 -42.08
N GLY A 448 -12.76 14.35 -41.80
CA GLY A 448 -12.52 12.97 -42.28
C GLY A 448 -12.53 12.84 -43.80
N VAL A 449 -13.43 13.57 -44.47
CA VAL A 449 -13.52 13.61 -45.94
C VAL A 449 -12.30 14.33 -46.55
N ALA A 450 -11.79 15.37 -45.89
CA ALA A 450 -10.61 16.11 -46.34
C ALA A 450 -9.30 15.30 -46.20
N CYS A 451 -9.14 14.54 -45.11
CA CYS A 451 -7.93 13.73 -44.87
C CYS A 451 -7.87 12.47 -45.73
N GLY A 452 -9.02 11.88 -46.09
CA GLY A 452 -9.09 10.73 -47.00
C GLY A 452 -8.60 11.05 -48.43
N GLY A 453 -8.73 12.30 -48.89
CA GLY A 453 -8.26 12.74 -50.20
C GLY A 453 -6.75 12.97 -50.30
N LEU A 454 -6.06 13.19 -49.18
CA LEU A 454 -4.63 13.57 -49.16
C LEU A 454 -3.68 12.38 -48.97
N ALA A 455 -4.19 11.20 -48.58
CA ALA A 455 -3.37 10.01 -48.35
C ALA A 455 -3.05 9.18 -49.62
N PHE A 456 -3.52 9.60 -50.80
CA PHE A 456 -3.29 8.88 -52.07
C PHE A 456 -2.05 9.35 -52.87
N MET A 457 -1.28 10.32 -52.35
CA MET A 457 -0.11 10.86 -53.04
C MET A 457 1.08 11.03 -52.10
N ASN A 458 1.88 9.96 -51.94
CA ASN A 458 3.36 9.97 -51.95
C ASN A 458 3.92 8.76 -51.21
N ARG A 459 4.33 7.76 -51.98
CA ARG A 459 5.36 6.80 -51.56
C ARG A 459 6.51 6.90 -52.55
N LYS A 460 7.66 7.41 -52.12
CA LYS A 460 8.93 6.73 -52.38
C LYS A 460 10.13 7.33 -51.63
N ALA A 461 10.92 6.37 -51.18
CA ALA A 461 12.38 6.34 -51.11
C ALA A 461 13.07 7.07 -49.95
N ARG A 462 13.82 6.28 -49.16
CA ARG A 462 15.25 6.57 -48.96
C ARG A 462 16.04 5.35 -48.54
N GLU A 463 17.05 5.03 -49.35
CA GLU A 463 18.13 4.08 -49.06
C GLU A 463 19.35 4.76 -48.42
N SER A 464 20.05 3.92 -47.67
CA SER A 464 21.47 3.87 -47.23
C SER A 464 22.45 5.02 -47.50
N ARG A 465 23.37 5.22 -46.53
CA ARG A 465 24.82 5.07 -46.74
C ARG A 465 25.58 4.98 -45.40
N LYS A 466 26.57 4.09 -45.36
CA LYS A 466 27.65 3.98 -44.37
C LYS A 466 28.78 4.95 -44.74
N ASP A 467 29.52 5.44 -43.76
CA ASP A 467 30.91 5.83 -43.92
C ASP A 467 31.73 5.56 -42.65
N SER A 468 32.98 5.19 -42.91
CA SER A 468 34.07 4.71 -42.06
C SER A 468 35.01 5.82 -41.57
N LEU A 469 35.83 5.56 -40.52
CA LEU A 469 37.30 5.75 -40.41
C LEU A 469 37.81 5.78 -38.93
N PRO A 470 39.14 5.67 -38.64
CA PRO A 470 39.68 4.72 -37.63
C PRO A 470 40.43 5.32 -36.41
N SER A 471 40.71 4.40 -35.47
CA SER A 471 41.80 4.25 -34.46
C SER A 471 42.33 5.42 -33.61
N PRO A 472 42.53 5.19 -32.28
CA PRO A 472 43.49 5.93 -31.49
C PRO A 472 44.77 5.14 -31.17
N ARG A 473 45.84 5.92 -31.10
CA ARG A 473 47.22 5.60 -30.72
C ARG A 473 47.35 5.00 -29.32
N SER A 474 48.37 4.15 -29.18
CA SER A 474 48.89 3.62 -27.94
C SER A 474 49.63 4.67 -27.10
N LEU A 475 49.43 4.63 -25.78
CA LEU A 475 50.39 5.07 -24.76
C LEU A 475 50.36 4.04 -23.62
N ARG A 476 51.53 3.50 -23.28
CA ARG A 476 51.80 2.60 -22.15
C ARG A 476 52.18 3.40 -20.89
N LEU A 477 52.30 2.64 -19.79
CA LEU A 477 52.79 2.92 -18.43
C LEU A 477 51.61 3.01 -17.42
N ASN A 478 51.59 2.33 -16.28
CA ASN A 478 52.48 1.34 -15.67
C ASN A 478 51.72 0.60 -14.54
N GLU A 479 52.27 -0.54 -14.13
CA GLU A 479 52.03 -1.36 -12.93
C GLU A 479 51.82 -0.53 -11.64
N SER A 480 51.18 -0.95 -10.54
CA SER A 480 50.89 -2.24 -9.90
C SER A 480 49.83 -2.00 -8.80
N MET A 481 49.18 -3.05 -8.26
CA MET A 481 49.19 -3.38 -6.82
C MET A 481 48.20 -4.49 -6.45
N ALA A 482 48.78 -5.52 -5.81
CA ALA A 482 48.28 -6.40 -4.75
C ALA A 482 47.02 -7.25 -5.00
N VAL A 483 47.29 -8.54 -5.28
CA VAL A 483 46.41 -9.67 -4.94
C VAL A 483 46.38 -9.77 -3.41
N ASN A 484 45.24 -9.47 -2.80
CA ASN A 484 45.02 -9.76 -1.38
C ASN A 484 44.65 -11.23 -1.24
N THR A 485 45.46 -11.96 -0.48
CA THR A 485 45.13 -13.27 0.05
C THR A 485 43.83 -13.17 0.85
N PRO A 486 42.85 -14.08 0.66
CA PRO A 486 41.60 -14.01 1.41
C PRO A 486 41.85 -14.11 2.91
N LEU A 487 41.27 -13.18 3.67
CA LEU A 487 41.18 -13.31 5.12
C LEU A 487 40.26 -14.48 5.45
N GLU A 488 40.49 -15.15 6.57
CA GLU A 488 39.63 -16.25 7.03
C GLU A 488 38.21 -15.76 7.38
N THR A 489 38.07 -14.47 7.74
CA THR A 489 36.80 -13.79 8.05
C THR A 489 36.61 -12.58 7.14
N ALA A 490 35.52 -12.58 6.37
CA ALA A 490 35.18 -11.52 5.41
C ALA A 490 34.28 -10.44 6.02
N VAL A 491 33.37 -10.83 6.93
CA VAL A 491 32.51 -9.91 7.68
C VAL A 491 32.61 -10.24 9.16
N ARG A 492 32.92 -9.25 9.99
CA ARG A 492 32.93 -9.39 11.46
C ARG A 492 32.06 -8.31 12.08
N VAL A 493 31.17 -8.70 12.96
CA VAL A 493 30.27 -7.81 13.71
C VAL A 493 30.34 -8.16 15.18
N GLU A 494 30.61 -7.18 16.03
CA GLU A 494 30.75 -7.36 17.48
C GLU A 494 29.89 -6.33 18.23
N ASN A 495 28.92 -6.83 19.00
CA ASN A 495 28.02 -6.10 19.88
C ASN A 495 27.39 -4.87 19.22
N LEU A 496 26.91 -5.03 17.99
CA LEU A 496 26.39 -3.92 17.22
C LEU A 496 25.02 -3.49 17.73
N VAL A 497 24.91 -2.23 18.16
CA VAL A 497 23.70 -1.63 18.72
C VAL A 497 23.33 -0.40 17.89
N LYS A 498 22.05 -0.31 17.52
CA LYS A 498 21.49 0.84 16.84
C LYS A 498 20.14 1.17 17.43
N ARG A 499 20.00 2.41 17.92
CA ARG A 499 18.73 2.98 18.36
C ARG A 499 18.26 4.08 17.40
N TYR A 500 16.95 4.13 17.16
CA TYR A 500 16.26 5.24 16.51
C TYR A 500 15.26 5.80 17.53
N GLY A 501 15.61 6.93 18.14
CA GLY A 501 14.90 7.43 19.33
C GLY A 501 14.98 6.40 20.47
N LYS A 502 13.83 6.01 21.04
CA LYS A 502 13.75 5.00 22.11
C LYS A 502 13.80 3.54 21.62
N ALA A 503 13.54 3.29 20.34
CA ALA A 503 13.48 1.93 19.78
C ALA A 503 14.88 1.40 19.43
N ALA A 504 15.24 0.22 19.93
CA ALA A 504 16.46 -0.48 19.54
C ALA A 504 16.20 -1.29 18.26
N ALA A 505 16.69 -0.82 17.12
CA ALA A 505 16.63 -1.55 15.86
C ALA A 505 17.69 -2.64 15.75
N LEU A 506 18.82 -2.48 16.45
CA LEU A 506 19.82 -3.52 16.70
C LEU A 506 20.24 -3.46 18.17
N ASN A 507 20.39 -4.61 18.81
CA ASN A 507 20.52 -4.72 20.25
C ASN A 507 21.57 -5.78 20.64
N GLY A 508 22.83 -5.53 20.28
CA GLY A 508 23.96 -6.38 20.64
C GLY A 508 24.19 -7.51 19.65
N VAL A 509 24.06 -7.23 18.35
CA VAL A 509 24.26 -8.23 17.30
C VAL A 509 25.75 -8.56 17.17
N SER A 510 26.09 -9.84 17.21
CA SER A 510 27.46 -10.34 17.04
C SER A 510 27.48 -11.57 16.14
N PHE A 511 28.30 -11.57 15.09
CA PHE A 511 28.53 -12.73 14.22
C PHE A 511 29.77 -12.54 13.34
N GLU A 512 30.21 -13.64 12.73
CA GLU A 512 31.28 -13.65 11.72
C GLU A 512 30.83 -14.43 10.49
N ALA A 513 31.12 -13.91 9.29
CA ALA A 513 30.99 -14.61 8.02
C ALA A 513 32.38 -14.89 7.43
N ARG A 514 32.63 -16.16 7.11
CA ARG A 514 33.90 -16.61 6.53
C ARG A 514 34.02 -16.20 5.06
N ALA A 515 35.25 -16.06 4.57
CA ALA A 515 35.44 -15.80 3.14
C ALA A 515 34.85 -16.93 2.28
N GLY A 516 34.02 -16.55 1.30
CA GLY A 516 33.30 -17.48 0.43
C GLY A 516 32.04 -18.11 1.04
N GLU A 517 31.67 -17.73 2.26
CA GLU A 517 30.42 -18.17 2.90
C GLU A 517 29.24 -17.33 2.39
N SER A 518 28.10 -18.00 2.16
CA SER A 518 26.81 -17.35 1.97
C SER A 518 25.98 -17.40 3.25
N LEU A 519 25.88 -16.28 3.96
CA LEU A 519 25.20 -16.14 5.25
C LEU A 519 23.84 -15.45 5.05
N ALA A 520 22.76 -16.07 5.52
CA ALA A 520 21.43 -15.48 5.51
C ALA A 520 21.13 -14.74 6.82
N LEU A 521 20.61 -13.53 6.72
CA LEU A 521 19.90 -12.84 7.79
C LEU A 521 18.42 -13.16 7.61
N TRP A 522 17.89 -14.09 8.40
CA TRP A 522 16.51 -14.54 8.29
C TRP A 522 15.67 -14.06 9.47
N GLY A 523 14.47 -13.57 9.20
CA GLY A 523 13.55 -13.08 10.23
C GLY A 523 12.46 -12.21 9.62
N GLU A 524 11.46 -11.84 10.40
CA GLU A 524 10.32 -11.04 9.93
C GLU A 524 10.71 -9.62 9.51
N ASN A 525 9.77 -8.93 8.88
CA ASN A 525 9.90 -7.50 8.63
C ASN A 525 10.00 -6.77 9.98
N GLY A 526 10.95 -5.85 10.11
CA GLY A 526 11.22 -5.16 11.38
C GLY A 526 12.22 -5.86 12.30
N ALA A 527 12.69 -7.08 11.99
CA ALA A 527 13.69 -7.80 12.80
C ALA A 527 15.09 -7.13 12.88
N GLY A 528 15.34 -6.09 12.08
CA GLY A 528 16.60 -5.35 12.05
C GLY A 528 17.54 -5.67 10.88
N LYS A 529 17.18 -6.58 9.97
CA LYS A 529 18.00 -7.04 8.83
C LYS A 529 18.55 -5.89 7.97
N THR A 530 17.66 -5.04 7.44
CA THR A 530 18.04 -3.87 6.63
C THR A 530 18.84 -2.84 7.43
N THR A 531 18.54 -2.66 8.72
CA THR A 531 19.32 -1.78 9.60
C THR A 531 20.75 -2.29 9.75
N LEU A 532 20.94 -3.59 9.91
CA LEU A 532 22.25 -4.22 9.98
C LEU A 532 23.02 -4.04 8.67
N ILE A 533 22.40 -4.28 7.52
CA ILE A 533 23.04 -4.05 6.20
C ILE A 533 23.46 -2.57 6.05
N LYS A 534 22.58 -1.62 6.41
CA LYS A 534 22.91 -0.18 6.38
C LYS A 534 24.08 0.18 7.30
N ALA A 535 24.20 -0.46 8.47
CA ALA A 535 25.33 -0.29 9.37
C ALA A 535 26.63 -0.79 8.73
N LEU A 536 26.61 -1.98 8.11
CA LEU A 536 27.78 -2.54 7.39
C LEU A 536 28.23 -1.68 6.21
N LEU A 537 27.30 -1.01 5.51
CA LEU A 537 27.61 -0.06 4.44
C LEU A 537 28.20 1.26 4.97
N GLY A 538 28.13 1.51 6.28
CA GLY A 538 28.48 2.78 6.90
C GLY A 538 27.53 3.92 6.52
N LEU A 539 26.26 3.61 6.23
CA LEU A 539 25.23 4.60 5.90
C LEU A 539 24.52 5.15 7.14
N ILE A 540 24.67 4.48 8.28
CA ILE A 540 24.11 4.88 9.57
C ILE A 540 25.18 4.73 10.66
N ASP A 541 25.12 5.58 11.69
CA ASP A 541 25.98 5.44 12.87
C ASP A 541 25.48 4.33 13.79
N TYR A 542 26.37 3.70 14.56
CA TYR A 542 26.07 2.58 15.46
C TYR A 542 27.12 2.45 16.59
N GLU A 543 26.75 1.78 17.69
CA GLU A 543 27.69 1.36 18.75
C GLU A 543 28.16 -0.08 18.49
N GLY A 544 29.36 -0.43 18.97
CA GLY A 544 30.01 -1.71 18.68
C GLY A 544 31.01 -1.61 17.52
N ARG A 545 31.38 -2.75 16.92
CA ARG A 545 32.38 -2.85 15.86
C ARG A 545 31.83 -3.63 14.66
N ALA A 546 32.13 -3.16 13.46
CA ALA A 546 31.87 -3.90 12.23
C ALA A 546 33.02 -3.72 11.24
N GLU A 547 33.48 -4.83 10.68
CA GLU A 547 34.60 -4.88 9.74
C GLU A 547 34.22 -5.68 8.50
N ILE A 548 34.70 -5.19 7.35
CA ILE A 548 34.57 -5.85 6.04
C ILE A 548 35.97 -6.01 5.45
N GLU A 549 36.38 -7.25 5.20
CA GLU A 549 37.74 -7.59 4.74
C GLU A 549 38.82 -6.92 5.61
N GLY A 550 38.64 -6.97 6.94
CA GLY A 550 39.54 -6.36 7.93
C GLY A 550 39.49 -4.83 8.01
N ASN A 551 38.61 -4.16 7.25
CA ASN A 551 38.43 -2.71 7.30
C ASN A 551 37.24 -2.35 8.19
N ASP A 552 37.49 -1.63 9.28
CA ASP A 552 36.44 -1.06 10.11
C ASP A 552 35.55 -0.09 9.30
N THR A 553 34.24 -0.30 9.33
CA THR A 553 33.28 0.42 8.48
C THR A 553 33.08 1.89 8.89
N ARG A 554 33.45 2.27 10.13
CA ARG A 554 33.42 3.66 10.62
C ARG A 554 34.75 4.36 10.39
N ARG A 555 35.87 3.75 10.78
CA ARG A 555 37.21 4.36 10.69
C ARG A 555 37.74 4.35 9.26
N ASN A 556 37.55 3.23 8.55
CA ASN A 556 38.05 2.99 7.20
C ASN A 556 36.92 2.75 6.19
N GLY A 557 35.78 3.43 6.36
CA GLY A 557 34.55 3.17 5.61
C GLY A 557 34.68 3.23 4.09
N LYS A 558 35.59 4.05 3.55
CA LYS A 558 35.87 4.09 2.09
C LYS A 558 36.58 2.83 1.60
N ALA A 559 37.49 2.27 2.39
CA ALA A 559 38.16 1.01 2.06
C ALA A 559 37.16 -0.16 2.19
N ALA A 560 36.38 -0.19 3.29
CA ALA A 560 35.32 -1.17 3.48
C ALA A 560 34.29 -1.18 2.32
N ARG A 561 33.77 -0.01 1.92
CA ARG A 561 32.81 0.10 0.80
C ARG A 561 33.38 -0.32 -0.55
N ARG A 562 34.70 -0.25 -0.77
CA ARG A 562 35.33 -0.75 -2.01
C ARG A 562 35.29 -2.27 -2.09
N CYS A 563 35.21 -2.96 -0.95
CA CYS A 563 35.10 -4.41 -0.86
C CYS A 563 33.64 -4.91 -1.00
N ILE A 564 32.66 -4.02 -1.09
CA ILE A 564 31.23 -4.35 -1.07
C ILE A 564 30.57 -4.09 -2.42
N GLY A 565 29.87 -5.11 -2.94
CA GLY A 565 28.80 -4.94 -3.91
C GLY A 565 27.47 -4.95 -3.18
N TYR A 566 26.66 -3.90 -3.34
CA TYR A 566 25.37 -3.79 -2.66
C TYR A 566 24.23 -3.82 -3.66
N VAL A 567 23.23 -4.66 -3.38
CA VAL A 567 21.93 -4.67 -4.07
C VAL A 567 20.84 -4.29 -3.07
N PRO A 568 20.20 -3.12 -3.24
CA PRO A 568 19.11 -2.68 -2.38
C PRO A 568 17.80 -3.41 -2.69
N GLN A 569 16.87 -3.42 -1.73
CA GLN A 569 15.50 -3.94 -1.89
C GLN A 569 14.77 -3.26 -3.06
N GLU A 570 14.90 -1.93 -3.16
CA GLU A 570 14.40 -1.15 -4.28
C GLU A 570 15.55 -0.47 -5.02
N ALA A 571 15.82 -0.93 -6.24
CA ALA A 571 16.84 -0.35 -7.10
C ALA A 571 16.29 0.87 -7.85
N ILE A 572 16.71 2.07 -7.43
CA ILE A 572 16.35 3.33 -8.07
C ILE A 572 17.51 3.77 -8.97
N PHE A 573 17.19 4.08 -10.24
CA PHE A 573 18.13 4.57 -11.23
C PHE A 573 17.59 5.82 -11.93
N TYR A 574 18.48 6.62 -12.49
CA TYR A 574 18.11 7.73 -13.37
C TYR A 574 17.51 7.22 -14.69
N ASP A 575 16.79 8.10 -15.40
CA ASP A 575 16.22 7.81 -16.72
C ASP A 575 17.30 7.78 -17.81
N MET A 576 18.03 6.66 -17.82
CA MET A 576 19.12 6.36 -18.74
C MET A 576 18.93 4.94 -19.30
N THR A 577 19.66 4.58 -20.36
CA THR A 577 19.67 3.19 -20.83
C THR A 577 20.45 2.29 -19.87
N ALA A 578 20.16 0.99 -19.83
CA ALA A 578 20.90 0.05 -18.98
C ALA A 578 22.42 0.11 -19.20
N GLN A 579 22.86 0.23 -20.46
CA GLN A 579 24.26 0.40 -20.82
C GLN A 579 24.83 1.71 -20.30
N ALA A 580 24.13 2.83 -20.50
CA ALA A 580 24.59 4.14 -20.04
C ALA A 580 24.67 4.20 -18.50
N THR A 581 23.75 3.54 -17.80
CA THR A 581 23.79 3.36 -16.34
C THR A 581 25.06 2.61 -15.92
N MET A 582 25.38 1.50 -16.59
CA MET A 582 26.62 0.73 -16.31
C MET A 582 27.88 1.56 -16.56
N GLU A 583 27.93 2.32 -17.66
CA GLU A 583 29.05 3.20 -18.00
C GLU A 583 29.22 4.33 -16.96
N PHE A 584 28.12 4.91 -16.51
CA PHE A 584 28.11 5.92 -15.44
C PHE A 584 28.73 5.37 -14.15
N TYR A 585 28.25 4.22 -13.68
CA TYR A 585 28.79 3.60 -12.45
C TYR A 585 30.22 3.09 -12.61
N ALA A 586 30.61 2.60 -13.79
CA ALA A 586 31.98 2.19 -14.07
C ALA A 586 32.95 3.38 -13.95
N ARG A 587 32.59 4.54 -14.52
CA ARG A 587 33.38 5.78 -14.38
C ARG A 587 33.44 6.26 -12.94
N LEU A 588 32.31 6.24 -12.21
CA LEU A 588 32.24 6.63 -10.81
C LEU A 588 33.13 5.74 -9.93
N LYS A 589 33.14 4.43 -10.18
CA LYS A 589 33.95 3.44 -9.46
C LYS A 589 35.40 3.36 -9.99
N LYS A 590 35.75 4.07 -11.05
CA LYS A 590 37.05 4.00 -11.75
C LYS A 590 37.40 2.58 -12.21
N VAL A 591 36.41 1.88 -12.76
CA VAL A 591 36.53 0.51 -13.28
C VAL A 591 36.56 0.54 -14.81
N ASP A 592 37.28 -0.41 -15.40
CA ASP A 592 37.32 -0.58 -16.85
C ASP A 592 35.91 -0.84 -17.45
N VAL A 593 35.55 -0.02 -18.45
CA VAL A 593 34.29 -0.13 -19.18
C VAL A 593 34.24 -1.38 -20.05
N GLY A 594 35.38 -1.99 -20.39
CA GLY A 594 35.44 -3.25 -21.13
C GLY A 594 34.71 -4.42 -20.43
N ARG A 595 34.54 -4.35 -19.11
CA ARG A 595 33.82 -5.36 -18.32
C ARG A 595 32.29 -5.32 -18.49
N ILE A 596 31.75 -4.21 -19.01
CA ILE A 596 30.30 -3.98 -19.05
C ILE A 596 29.60 -5.01 -19.94
N SER A 597 30.13 -5.28 -21.14
CA SER A 597 29.52 -6.23 -22.08
C SER A 597 29.41 -7.62 -21.47
N ALA A 598 30.51 -8.12 -20.88
CA ALA A 598 30.55 -9.43 -20.25
C ALA A 598 29.58 -9.54 -19.05
N LEU A 599 29.44 -8.47 -18.25
CA LEU A 599 28.49 -8.45 -17.13
C LEU A 599 27.04 -8.40 -17.59
N LEU A 600 26.73 -7.63 -18.64
CA LEU A 600 25.39 -7.57 -19.22
C LEU A 600 25.01 -8.93 -19.85
N GLU A 601 25.95 -9.62 -20.51
CA GLU A 601 25.72 -10.97 -21.01
C GLU A 601 25.50 -11.97 -19.88
N LYS A 602 26.42 -11.99 -18.89
CA LYS A 602 26.36 -12.90 -17.73
C LYS A 602 25.03 -12.81 -16.96
N LEU A 603 24.43 -11.62 -16.91
CA LEU A 603 23.19 -11.37 -16.17
C LEU A 603 21.95 -11.34 -17.08
N GLY A 604 22.08 -11.70 -18.36
CA GLY A 604 20.94 -11.77 -19.29
C GLY A 604 20.31 -10.39 -19.59
N LEU A 605 21.13 -9.36 -19.68
CA LEU A 605 20.74 -7.97 -19.97
C LEU A 605 21.23 -7.47 -21.35
N ALA A 606 22.02 -8.25 -22.08
CA ALA A 606 22.61 -7.83 -23.36
C ALA A 606 21.56 -7.30 -24.36
N GLU A 607 20.44 -8.00 -24.54
CA GLU A 607 19.33 -7.59 -25.42
C GLU A 607 18.52 -6.39 -24.91
N HIS A 608 18.76 -6.00 -23.66
CA HIS A 608 18.07 -4.88 -23.01
C HIS A 608 19.02 -3.70 -22.73
N ALA A 609 20.29 -3.80 -23.13
CA ALA A 609 21.33 -2.80 -22.90
C ALA A 609 20.92 -1.39 -23.36
N ARG A 610 20.20 -1.29 -24.48
CA ARG A 610 19.74 -0.03 -25.07
C ARG A 610 18.35 0.43 -24.59
N LYS A 611 17.64 -0.36 -23.80
CA LYS A 611 16.33 0.02 -23.27
C LYS A 611 16.50 1.05 -22.14
N PRO A 612 15.66 2.10 -22.06
CA PRO A 612 15.60 2.98 -20.90
C PRO A 612 15.24 2.18 -19.63
N VAL A 613 15.87 2.51 -18.50
CA VAL A 613 15.62 1.82 -17.23
C VAL A 613 14.15 1.84 -16.81
N PRO A 614 13.36 2.93 -17.01
CA PRO A 614 11.94 2.91 -16.68
C PRO A 614 11.14 1.84 -17.43
N ALA A 615 11.56 1.46 -18.64
CA ALA A 615 10.93 0.44 -19.47
C ALA A 615 11.39 -1.00 -19.15
N LEU A 616 12.32 -1.19 -18.21
CA LEU A 616 12.71 -2.51 -17.73
C LEU A 616 11.67 -3.06 -16.74
N SER A 617 11.39 -4.37 -16.81
CA SER A 617 10.61 -5.05 -15.78
C SER A 617 11.34 -5.04 -14.42
N GLY A 618 10.62 -5.28 -13.32
CA GLY A 618 11.23 -5.35 -11.98
C GLY A 618 12.42 -6.31 -11.90
N GLY A 619 12.30 -7.51 -12.50
CA GLY A 619 13.38 -8.49 -12.57
C GLY A 619 14.60 -8.00 -13.36
N LEU A 620 14.38 -7.27 -14.46
CA LEU A 620 15.47 -6.68 -15.24
C LEU A 620 16.16 -5.53 -14.49
N LYS A 621 15.41 -4.73 -13.72
CA LYS A 621 15.98 -3.70 -12.83
C LYS A 621 16.83 -4.32 -11.73
N GLN A 622 16.40 -5.43 -11.12
CA GLN A 622 17.19 -6.14 -10.12
C GLN A 622 18.47 -6.75 -10.71
N ARG A 623 18.39 -7.36 -11.90
CA ARG A 623 19.59 -7.81 -12.63
C ARG A 623 20.55 -6.65 -12.92
N LEU A 624 20.04 -5.47 -13.27
CA LEU A 624 20.88 -4.28 -13.48
C LEU A 624 21.55 -3.81 -12.18
N ALA A 625 20.83 -3.85 -11.05
CA ALA A 625 21.40 -3.54 -9.74
C ALA A 625 22.53 -4.52 -9.37
N LEU A 626 22.33 -5.81 -9.60
CA LEU A 626 23.36 -6.83 -9.43
C LEU A 626 24.55 -6.59 -10.37
N ALA A 627 24.32 -6.18 -11.62
CA ALA A 627 25.38 -5.83 -12.56
C ALA A 627 26.23 -4.67 -12.04
N VAL A 628 25.59 -3.62 -11.54
CA VAL A 628 26.25 -2.45 -10.95
C VAL A 628 27.02 -2.82 -9.68
N ALA A 629 26.48 -3.71 -8.85
CA ALA A 629 27.14 -4.23 -7.66
C ALA A 629 28.44 -4.97 -8.03
N LEU A 630 28.40 -5.80 -9.07
CA LEU A 630 29.52 -6.63 -9.54
C LEU A 630 30.59 -5.90 -10.36
N LEU A 631 30.33 -4.67 -10.83
CA LEU A 631 31.27 -3.90 -11.68
C LEU A 631 32.71 -3.92 -11.15
N ALA A 632 32.89 -3.61 -9.86
CA ALA A 632 34.21 -3.51 -9.23
C ALA A 632 34.79 -4.86 -8.77
N ASP A 633 34.12 -5.97 -9.07
CA ASP A 633 34.48 -7.31 -8.60
C ASP A 633 34.67 -7.43 -7.09
N PRO A 634 33.68 -7.01 -6.29
CA PRO A 634 33.83 -7.00 -4.85
C PRO A 634 33.90 -8.43 -4.28
N PRO A 635 34.73 -8.67 -3.25
CA PRO A 635 34.81 -9.94 -2.53
C PRO A 635 33.55 -10.24 -1.69
N VAL A 636 32.85 -9.19 -1.23
CA VAL A 636 31.63 -9.30 -0.41
C VAL A 636 30.43 -8.72 -1.14
N LEU A 637 29.35 -9.50 -1.23
CA LEU A 637 28.05 -9.05 -1.71
C LEU A 637 27.07 -8.90 -0.55
N LEU A 638 26.47 -7.72 -0.43
CA LEU A 638 25.37 -7.44 0.48
C LEU A 638 24.07 -7.35 -0.32
N LEU A 639 23.10 -8.22 -0.04
CA LEU A 639 21.84 -8.29 -0.77
C LEU A 639 20.69 -8.05 0.21
N ASP A 640 19.93 -6.97 0.02
CA ASP A 640 18.82 -6.61 0.91
C ASP A 640 17.49 -6.99 0.25
N GLU A 641 16.87 -8.08 0.70
CA GLU A 641 15.66 -8.68 0.12
C GLU A 641 15.68 -8.70 -1.42
N PRO A 642 16.65 -9.39 -2.03
CA PRO A 642 17.01 -9.18 -3.42
C PRO A 642 15.98 -9.73 -4.43
N THR A 643 14.94 -10.43 -3.95
CA THR A 643 13.81 -10.89 -4.77
C THR A 643 12.48 -10.23 -4.39
N ALA A 644 12.52 -9.20 -3.54
CA ALA A 644 11.38 -8.35 -3.28
C ALA A 644 10.85 -7.78 -4.61
N ASN A 645 9.52 -7.73 -4.75
CA ASN A 645 8.83 -7.19 -5.93
C ASN A 645 9.03 -7.99 -7.25
N LEU A 646 9.49 -9.25 -7.16
CA LEU A 646 9.56 -10.17 -8.31
C LEU A 646 8.43 -11.22 -8.28
N ASP A 647 7.83 -11.46 -9.46
CA ASP A 647 6.93 -12.60 -9.69
C ASP A 647 7.68 -13.94 -9.53
N ALA A 648 6.93 -15.04 -9.44
CA ALA A 648 7.49 -16.37 -9.15
C ALA A 648 8.53 -16.83 -10.19
N LYS A 649 8.30 -16.55 -11.48
CA LYS A 649 9.23 -16.96 -12.55
C LYS A 649 10.50 -16.11 -12.52
N ALA A 650 10.36 -14.79 -12.50
CA ALA A 650 11.50 -13.86 -12.44
C ALA A 650 12.36 -14.09 -11.20
N ARG A 651 11.74 -14.46 -10.07
CA ARG A 651 12.43 -14.84 -8.83
C ARG A 651 13.26 -16.10 -9.00
N SER A 652 12.67 -17.17 -9.52
CA SER A 652 13.39 -18.43 -9.75
C SER A 652 14.60 -18.22 -10.66
N ASP A 653 14.42 -17.50 -11.77
CA ASP A 653 15.51 -17.15 -12.68
C ASP A 653 16.62 -16.34 -12.00
N TYR A 654 16.24 -15.40 -11.13
CA TYR A 654 17.20 -14.55 -10.41
C TYR A 654 17.94 -15.31 -9.30
N LEU A 655 17.27 -16.23 -8.59
CA LEU A 655 17.91 -17.12 -7.63
C LEU A 655 18.92 -18.05 -8.31
N ALA A 656 18.64 -18.54 -9.51
CA ALA A 656 19.60 -19.32 -10.28
C ALA A 656 20.86 -18.51 -10.62
N LEU A 657 20.72 -17.21 -10.94
CA LEU A 657 21.86 -16.30 -11.14
C LEU A 657 22.67 -16.11 -9.86
N LEU A 658 22.02 -15.86 -8.72
CA LEU A 658 22.70 -15.72 -7.43
C LEU A 658 23.40 -17.02 -6.99
N ALA A 659 22.78 -18.17 -7.23
CA ALA A 659 23.39 -19.48 -6.97
C ALA A 659 24.63 -19.73 -7.85
N ALA A 660 24.62 -19.27 -9.10
CA ALA A 660 25.80 -19.32 -9.96
C ALA A 660 26.94 -18.43 -9.42
N LEU A 661 26.62 -17.23 -8.92
CA LEU A 661 27.61 -16.35 -8.29
C LEU A 661 28.17 -16.93 -6.98
N ARG A 662 27.35 -17.63 -6.18
CA ARG A 662 27.81 -18.35 -4.98
C ARG A 662 28.86 -19.42 -5.34
N LYS A 663 28.70 -20.13 -6.46
CA LYS A 663 29.69 -21.12 -6.93
C LYS A 663 31.06 -20.53 -7.23
N GLU A 664 31.16 -19.22 -7.46
CA GLU A 664 32.42 -18.49 -7.63
C GLU A 664 33.15 -18.23 -6.28
N LYS A 665 32.64 -18.76 -5.16
CA LYS A 665 33.19 -18.59 -3.81
C LYS A 665 33.28 -17.13 -3.35
N ARG A 666 32.34 -16.29 -3.78
CA ARG A 666 32.16 -14.94 -3.22
C ARG A 666 31.48 -15.03 -1.86
N THR A 667 31.86 -14.16 -0.93
CA THR A 667 31.14 -14.01 0.34
C THR A 667 29.82 -13.29 0.06
N ILE A 668 28.70 -13.86 0.49
CA ILE A 668 27.37 -13.28 0.32
C ILE A 668 26.72 -13.13 1.69
N LEU A 669 26.26 -11.94 2.03
CA LEU A 669 25.37 -11.71 3.16
C LEU A 669 24.05 -11.19 2.61
N PHE A 670 22.97 -11.93 2.83
CA PHE A 670 21.67 -11.55 2.28
C PHE A 670 20.57 -11.54 3.33
N ALA A 671 19.74 -10.51 3.30
CA ALA A 671 18.51 -10.43 4.09
C ALA A 671 17.36 -11.09 3.33
N SER A 672 16.64 -11.98 4.00
CA SER A 672 15.45 -12.61 3.43
C SER A 672 14.46 -12.98 4.53
N HIS A 673 13.18 -13.03 4.17
CA HIS A 673 12.13 -13.66 4.98
C HIS A 673 11.56 -14.91 4.29
N ARG A 674 12.15 -15.33 3.16
CA ARG A 674 11.65 -16.42 2.30
C ARG A 674 12.53 -17.66 2.40
N ILE A 675 11.92 -18.78 2.75
CA ILE A 675 12.64 -20.06 2.92
C ILE A 675 13.30 -20.54 1.63
N GLU A 676 12.66 -20.37 0.47
CA GLU A 676 13.20 -20.79 -0.83
C GLU A 676 14.57 -20.14 -1.13
N GLU A 677 14.75 -18.87 -0.73
CA GLU A 677 16.01 -18.15 -0.90
C GLU A 677 17.07 -18.67 0.06
N VAL A 678 16.68 -18.93 1.30
CA VAL A 678 17.55 -19.50 2.34
C VAL A 678 18.03 -20.90 1.92
N GLU A 679 17.13 -21.76 1.46
CA GLU A 679 17.46 -23.11 1.00
C GLU A 679 18.39 -23.11 -0.21
N THR A 680 18.17 -22.19 -1.14
CA THR A 680 18.93 -22.13 -2.39
C THR A 680 20.31 -21.50 -2.18
N LEU A 681 20.40 -20.46 -1.36
CA LEU A 681 21.58 -19.59 -1.29
C LEU A 681 22.38 -19.72 0.00
N ALA A 682 21.78 -20.05 1.14
CA ALA A 682 22.50 -20.00 2.42
C ALA A 682 23.35 -21.25 2.67
N ASP A 683 24.55 -21.03 3.19
CA ASP A 683 25.35 -22.04 3.89
C ASP A 683 24.98 -22.09 5.38
N ARG A 684 24.64 -20.93 5.95
CA ARG A 684 24.27 -20.75 7.35
C ARG A 684 23.25 -19.62 7.50
N VAL A 685 22.42 -19.69 8.53
CA VAL A 685 21.30 -18.78 8.75
C VAL A 685 21.40 -18.17 10.14
N LEU A 686 21.42 -16.84 10.22
CA LEU A 686 21.24 -16.10 11.45
C LEU A 686 19.77 -15.75 11.59
N VAL A 687 19.12 -16.30 12.61
CA VAL A 687 17.73 -15.97 12.93
C VAL A 687 17.71 -14.67 13.73
N MET A 688 17.14 -13.63 13.12
CA MET A 688 17.02 -12.31 13.72
C MET A 688 15.60 -12.06 14.21
N GLU A 689 15.48 -11.57 15.44
CA GLU A 689 14.22 -11.13 16.04
C GLU A 689 14.47 -9.91 16.90
N SER A 690 13.62 -8.87 16.78
CA SER A 690 13.68 -7.67 17.62
C SER A 690 15.09 -7.05 17.75
N GLY A 691 15.85 -7.04 16.64
CA GLY A 691 17.19 -6.47 16.58
C GLY A 691 18.29 -7.34 17.21
N ARG A 692 18.04 -8.62 17.51
CA ARG A 692 18.99 -9.58 18.08
C ARG A 692 19.14 -10.79 17.18
N VAL A 693 20.30 -11.44 17.23
CA VAL A 693 20.47 -12.81 16.71
C VAL A 693 20.05 -13.75 17.84
N ILE A 694 18.97 -14.50 17.60
CA ILE A 694 18.41 -15.43 18.59
C ILE A 694 19.13 -16.76 18.53
N GLU A 695 19.37 -17.25 17.31
CA GLU A 695 20.03 -18.53 17.08
C GLU A 695 20.67 -18.56 15.69
N THR A 696 21.55 -19.54 15.49
CA THR A 696 22.18 -19.83 14.20
C THR A 696 21.79 -21.23 13.77
N LEU A 697 21.21 -21.36 12.59
CA LEU A 697 20.67 -22.60 12.05
C LEU A 697 21.29 -22.93 10.69
N THR A 698 21.22 -24.20 10.32
CA THR A 698 21.42 -24.66 8.93
C THR A 698 20.13 -24.46 8.13
N PRO A 699 20.21 -24.33 6.79
CA PRO A 699 19.00 -24.24 5.95
C PRO A 699 18.04 -25.42 6.15
N GLY A 700 18.57 -26.62 6.41
CA GLY A 700 17.78 -27.82 6.70
C GLY A 700 17.03 -27.74 8.03
N GLU A 701 17.65 -27.20 9.07
CA GLU A 701 16.98 -27.00 10.38
C GLU A 701 15.92 -25.90 10.31
N VAL A 702 16.19 -24.82 9.56
CA VAL A 702 15.18 -23.80 9.27
C VAL A 702 13.99 -24.44 8.54
N ARG A 703 14.23 -25.28 7.53
CA ARG A 703 13.16 -26.01 6.83
C ARG A 703 12.37 -26.94 7.75
N LEU A 704 13.04 -27.71 8.61
CA LEU A 704 12.39 -28.65 9.55
C LEU A 704 11.57 -27.92 10.62
N ARG A 705 12.06 -26.78 11.12
CA ARG A 705 11.37 -25.96 12.12
C ARG A 705 10.22 -25.14 11.52
N LEU A 706 10.29 -24.87 10.22
CA LEU A 706 9.24 -24.25 9.42
C LEU A 706 8.42 -25.28 8.62
N ALA A 707 8.49 -26.58 8.98
CA ALA A 707 7.72 -27.63 8.33
C ALA A 707 6.25 -27.17 8.33
N PRO A 708 5.68 -26.87 7.15
CA PRO A 708 4.44 -26.12 7.10
C PRO A 708 3.33 -27.03 7.58
N HIS A 709 2.59 -26.61 8.58
CA HIS A 709 1.26 -27.16 8.78
C HIS A 709 0.36 -26.59 7.67
N ALA A 710 -0.53 -27.40 7.11
CA ALA A 710 -1.60 -26.97 6.24
C ALA A 710 -2.90 -27.00 7.05
N THR A 711 -3.66 -25.91 6.97
CA THR A 711 -5.05 -25.92 7.42
C THR A 711 -5.90 -26.21 6.21
N LEU A 712 -6.66 -27.30 6.23
CA LEU A 712 -7.67 -27.58 5.22
C LEU A 712 -9.04 -27.18 5.75
N THR A 713 -9.75 -26.36 4.98
CA THR A 713 -11.16 -26.09 5.16
C THR A 713 -11.93 -26.90 4.13
N LEU A 714 -12.78 -27.82 4.58
CA LEU A 714 -13.49 -28.77 3.75
C LEU A 714 -14.99 -28.48 3.74
N TRP A 715 -15.57 -28.37 2.55
CA TRP A 715 -17.01 -28.26 2.36
C TRP A 715 -17.61 -29.65 2.24
N VAL A 716 -18.30 -30.06 3.30
CA VAL A 716 -18.93 -31.37 3.42
C VAL A 716 -20.45 -31.18 3.58
N PRO A 717 -21.32 -32.03 3.00
CA PRO A 717 -22.76 -32.01 3.24
C PRO A 717 -23.09 -31.93 4.73
N GLU A 718 -24.13 -31.17 5.08
CA GLU A 718 -24.49 -30.91 6.48
C GLU A 718 -24.67 -32.17 7.32
N SER A 719 -25.25 -33.21 6.72
CA SER A 719 -25.44 -34.53 7.32
C SER A 719 -24.14 -35.22 7.76
N ASP A 720 -23.00 -34.89 7.13
CA ASP A 720 -21.74 -35.62 7.31
C ASP A 720 -20.66 -34.83 8.07
N ARG A 721 -20.92 -33.56 8.42
CA ARG A 721 -19.92 -32.66 9.05
C ARG A 721 -19.38 -33.17 10.39
N GLN A 722 -20.25 -33.61 11.29
CA GLN A 722 -19.83 -34.16 12.58
C GLN A 722 -19.10 -35.50 12.40
N ARG A 723 -19.52 -36.31 11.41
CA ARG A 723 -18.83 -37.57 11.07
C ARG A 723 -17.43 -37.31 10.54
N ALA A 724 -17.25 -36.28 9.72
CA ALA A 724 -15.96 -35.86 9.19
C ALA A 724 -14.98 -35.37 10.27
N VAL A 725 -15.45 -34.57 11.23
CA VAL A 725 -14.62 -34.16 12.39
C VAL A 725 -14.18 -35.40 13.20
N ALA A 726 -15.11 -36.31 13.50
CA ALA A 726 -14.79 -37.54 14.23
C ALA A 726 -13.80 -38.46 13.46
N VAL A 727 -13.84 -38.47 12.13
CA VAL A 727 -12.86 -39.19 11.30
C VAL A 727 -11.46 -38.60 11.50
N PHE A 728 -11.32 -37.28 11.54
CA PHE A 728 -10.02 -36.61 11.71
C PHE A 728 -9.47 -36.72 13.14
N GLU A 729 -10.32 -36.59 14.15
CA GLU A 729 -9.92 -36.77 15.55
C GLU A 729 -9.40 -38.21 15.80
N ARG A 730 -10.03 -39.23 15.19
CA ARG A 730 -9.54 -40.63 15.25
C ARG A 730 -8.17 -40.83 14.59
N GLN A 731 -7.78 -39.97 13.65
CA GLN A 731 -6.47 -39.98 13.01
C GLN A 731 -5.43 -39.15 13.76
N GLY A 732 -5.82 -38.50 14.87
CA GLY A 732 -4.95 -37.64 15.67
C GLY A 732 -4.76 -36.23 15.10
N TRP A 733 -5.57 -35.83 14.10
CA TRP A 733 -5.56 -34.46 13.60
C TRP A 733 -6.51 -33.59 14.41
N CYS A 734 -6.09 -32.35 14.67
CA CYS A 734 -6.96 -31.35 15.26
C CYS A 734 -7.98 -30.92 14.20
N ALA A 735 -9.27 -31.12 14.47
CA ALA A 735 -10.34 -30.72 13.57
C ALA A 735 -11.50 -30.10 14.34
N HIS A 736 -12.21 -29.15 13.71
CA HIS A 736 -13.37 -28.50 14.31
C HIS A 736 -14.30 -27.94 13.23
N LEU A 737 -15.50 -27.51 13.63
CA LEU A 737 -16.42 -26.76 12.78
C LEU A 737 -16.20 -25.26 13.01
N ASN A 738 -16.00 -24.49 11.95
CA ASN A 738 -15.69 -23.04 12.03
C ASN A 738 -16.92 -22.12 12.15
N GLY A 739 -18.08 -22.65 12.55
CA GLY A 739 -19.32 -21.86 12.69
C GLY A 739 -20.02 -21.45 11.38
N ARG A 740 -19.44 -21.71 10.20
CA ARG A 740 -20.07 -21.48 8.87
C ARG A 740 -20.45 -22.75 8.12
N GLY A 741 -20.40 -23.91 8.78
CA GLY A 741 -20.80 -25.19 8.18
C GLY A 741 -19.71 -25.86 7.34
N THR A 742 -18.44 -25.61 7.61
CA THR A 742 -17.31 -26.34 7.00
C THR A 742 -16.46 -27.03 8.06
N VAL A 743 -15.79 -28.11 7.69
CA VAL A 743 -14.91 -28.89 8.56
C VAL A 743 -13.47 -28.40 8.36
N VAL A 744 -12.86 -27.88 9.42
CA VAL A 744 -11.46 -27.43 9.40
C VAL A 744 -10.59 -28.50 10.03
N VAL A 745 -9.48 -28.84 9.38
CA VAL A 745 -8.50 -29.82 9.87
C VAL A 745 -7.08 -29.30 9.70
N TYR A 746 -6.28 -29.45 10.75
CA TYR A 746 -4.86 -29.08 10.76
C TYR A 746 -4.02 -30.32 10.53
N VAL A 747 -3.18 -30.29 9.50
CA VAL A 747 -2.29 -31.41 9.14
C VAL A 747 -0.90 -30.91 8.78
N GLU A 748 0.08 -31.80 8.78
CA GLU A 748 1.37 -31.51 8.15
C GLU A 748 1.19 -31.30 6.64
N ALA A 749 1.90 -30.36 6.02
CA ALA A 749 1.76 -30.07 4.59
C ALA A 749 2.15 -31.26 3.69
N GLU A 750 2.93 -32.21 4.19
CA GLU A 750 3.24 -33.48 3.52
C GLU A 750 2.05 -34.46 3.57
N GLN A 751 1.17 -34.29 4.57
CA GLN A 751 -0.05 -35.08 4.77
C GLN A 751 -1.31 -34.39 4.22
N LYS A 752 -1.20 -33.24 3.55
CA LYS A 752 -2.34 -32.41 3.10
C LYS A 752 -3.42 -33.12 2.28
N LEU A 753 -3.09 -34.21 1.59
CA LEU A 753 -4.06 -35.00 0.83
C LEU A 753 -4.73 -36.10 1.66
N GLN A 754 -4.14 -36.50 2.78
CA GLN A 754 -4.66 -37.59 3.61
C GLN A 754 -6.05 -37.30 4.20
N PRO A 755 -6.39 -36.07 4.64
CA PRO A 755 -7.76 -35.76 5.06
C PRO A 755 -8.82 -36.06 3.99
N LEU A 756 -8.55 -35.69 2.74
CA LEU A 756 -9.47 -35.94 1.63
C LEU A 756 -9.63 -37.44 1.37
N THR A 757 -8.52 -38.19 1.36
CA THR A 757 -8.53 -39.65 1.19
C THR A 757 -9.29 -40.35 2.32
N ARG A 758 -9.10 -39.93 3.58
CA ARG A 758 -9.79 -40.51 4.74
C ARG A 758 -11.29 -40.27 4.74
N LEU A 759 -11.74 -39.09 4.33
CA LEU A 759 -13.17 -38.84 4.17
C LEU A 759 -13.76 -39.68 3.04
N ALA A 760 -13.05 -39.84 1.92
CA ALA A 760 -13.50 -40.69 0.82
C ALA A 760 -13.62 -42.17 1.22
N GLU A 761 -12.67 -42.71 2.00
CA GLU A 761 -12.72 -44.08 2.56
C GLU A 761 -13.93 -44.31 3.47
N GLU A 762 -14.39 -43.27 4.17
CA GLU A 762 -15.55 -43.28 5.07
C GLU A 762 -16.87 -42.89 4.36
N GLY A 763 -16.86 -42.84 3.03
CA GLY A 763 -18.01 -42.51 2.19
C GLY A 763 -18.53 -41.07 2.36
N ILE A 764 -17.69 -40.15 2.83
CA ILE A 764 -18.03 -38.73 3.01
C ILE A 764 -17.58 -37.96 1.77
N VAL A 765 -18.54 -37.36 1.07
CA VAL A 765 -18.26 -36.56 -0.13
C VAL A 765 -17.77 -35.17 0.27
N VAL A 766 -16.57 -34.81 -0.18
CA VAL A 766 -16.06 -33.44 -0.09
C VAL A 766 -16.51 -32.70 -1.36
N LYS A 767 -17.35 -31.68 -1.20
CA LYS A 767 -17.84 -30.84 -2.30
C LYS A 767 -16.76 -29.92 -2.84
N ASP A 768 -15.98 -29.34 -1.94
CA ASP A 768 -14.84 -28.48 -2.24
C ASP A 768 -13.87 -28.44 -1.05
N PHE A 769 -12.64 -27.94 -1.27
CA PHE A 769 -11.67 -27.71 -0.21
C PHE A 769 -10.75 -26.52 -0.49
N GLU A 770 -10.38 -25.83 0.57
CA GLU A 770 -9.39 -24.78 0.56
C GLU A 770 -8.24 -25.17 1.48
N MET A 771 -7.05 -24.72 1.12
CA MET A 771 -5.83 -25.02 1.85
C MET A 771 -5.11 -23.73 2.17
N GLU A 772 -5.02 -23.41 3.45
CA GLU A 772 -4.21 -22.31 3.96
C GLU A 772 -2.88 -22.85 4.48
N ARG A 773 -1.80 -22.10 4.24
CA ARG A 773 -0.51 -22.37 4.88
C ARG A 773 -0.62 -21.92 6.34
N GLY A 774 -0.30 -22.81 7.28
CA GLY A 774 -0.30 -22.51 8.71
C GLY A 774 0.54 -21.27 9.01
N ARG A 775 0.03 -20.40 9.89
CA ARG A 775 0.77 -19.21 10.34
C ARG A 775 1.93 -19.65 11.22
N LEU A 776 3.07 -18.99 11.04
CA LEU A 776 4.35 -19.32 11.68
C LEU A 776 4.46 -18.88 13.15
N TRP A 777 3.49 -18.12 13.66
CA TRP A 777 3.54 -17.55 15.01
C TRP A 777 2.14 -17.57 15.63
N ASN A 778 2.08 -18.04 16.88
CA ASN A 778 0.93 -17.88 17.77
C ASN A 778 0.97 -16.53 18.49
#